data_AF-A0A937QQC1-F1
#
_entry.id   AF-A0A937QQC1-F1
#
_cell.length_a   1.000
_cell.length_b   1.000
_cell.length_c   1.000
_cell.angle_alpha   90.00
_cell.angle_beta   90.00
_cell.angle_gamma   90.00
#
_symmetry.space_group_name_H-M   'P 1'
#
loop_
_entity.id
_entity.type
_entity.pdbx_description
1 polymer ?
#
loop_
_entity_poly.entity_id
_entity_poly.type
_entity_poly.pdbx_seq_one_letter_code
_entity_poly.pdbx_strand_id
1 'polypeptide(L)'
;MRFPHRASYLTVSVLLLAGMSIGAAGEIVRLPFSGQRLYRTPSFQIDDQSGVGETVGAERLFGVFINTTLYGQITESIDTYIADLESDGWRVVLYSAEGGTSQKSESEQWTIVDFRFELQAARQLRELARNEYDQGMVGCIIIGELPAGWVEAETGSGTGTGIPVDLFFRDMDSQWDDTDGNGLLDENFPTNGDCKPEIWMSRLYANSLDGDEVSLMKNYFRKNHAYRIGELTLPKRALDYVDDDWAGAGFFLRGLYDEVTQINDDQTTTASDYLARLAEGYDLIRVSVHGYGWAHGFIKNGTRSDVFYWDIIADDPCCFFYDIYSCGTFGWWVPNYIDGWYVFSPSYGLASWGPCGYGTAGVFYDALDLGKCLGDAQLQHSNYLATGKSFLPGDEAGTFGMFGDPALVLRQSPSGPTIIYVDGDATGEGSGLDWENAYNNLQDALSAPSWGTEIRVAQGIYMPDQGAAVRPGDRSATFRLRNGVVIKGGYAGPDEPDPNARDVGLYRTILSGEIGVLRSNVDNSYHVISVSNVGAAAVLDGFTVEGGYADANYGDVNNCGGGIYLSYSSPSITDCNLVDNYAKHGGGMFSTRDCTPTISNCRLQDNSAIEGGGMANEHHSRPILDNCVFSSNQAQSTGGGIYNGDHCEPLLANCIFANNTALDRGGAIFNSWGSPRLSNCELISNSAGTGGGMYDHRGSPKLTGCVFGGNQGTGLRGYDSHAVLEHCEFYSNSGFTGGGLELDFGYMTISNCVFSGNEASWGGGIYGYGTSSLTLTNCTIACNSAKGDGGGILGGNELILFNCILWENSDDWGRTRDESAQIQASNPIINFSCVQGWTNTLGGIGNIDIDPHFADQNSGNYHLKSQAGHWDENRQGWRHDGITSPCIDTGDPNMSVGNEPEPNGGIINMGAYGGTVEASKSYRR
;
A
#
# COMPACT_ATOMS: atom_id res chain seq x y z
N MET A 1 -8.37 62.81 -28.26
CA MET A 1 -8.01 63.74 -29.35
C MET A 1 -7.78 62.92 -30.61
N ARG A 2 -8.62 63.20 -31.64
CA ARG A 2 -8.53 62.99 -33.11
C ARG A 2 -7.74 61.77 -33.66
N PHE A 3 -8.40 60.68 -34.11
CA PHE A 3 -9.07 60.43 -35.45
C PHE A 3 -8.09 59.78 -36.49
N PRO A 4 -8.52 59.04 -37.55
CA PRO A 4 -9.29 57.78 -37.56
C PRO A 4 -8.94 56.77 -38.70
N HIS A 5 -9.73 55.68 -38.77
CA HIS A 5 -10.25 55.00 -39.98
C HIS A 5 -9.47 53.88 -40.71
N ARG A 6 -10.13 52.70 -40.68
CA ARG A 6 -10.55 51.79 -41.77
C ARG A 6 -9.51 50.95 -42.57
N ALA A 7 -9.80 49.64 -42.51
CA ALA A 7 -10.06 48.71 -43.62
C ALA A 7 -8.89 48.04 -44.39
N SER A 8 -8.75 46.74 -44.13
CA SER A 8 -8.93 45.60 -45.07
C SER A 8 -7.98 45.31 -46.26
N TYR A 9 -7.62 44.01 -46.33
CA TYR A 9 -7.31 43.11 -47.48
C TYR A 9 -5.95 43.14 -48.20
N LEU A 10 -5.27 41.98 -48.09
CA LEU A 10 -4.59 41.13 -49.11
C LEU A 10 -4.02 41.80 -50.38
N THR A 11 -2.76 41.55 -50.75
CA THR A 11 -2.29 40.38 -51.57
C THR A 11 -0.81 40.59 -52.03
N VAL A 12 0.04 39.60 -51.74
CA VAL A 12 1.20 39.01 -52.48
C VAL A 12 1.99 39.86 -53.51
N SER A 13 3.33 39.94 -53.34
CA SER A 13 4.36 39.39 -54.26
C SER A 13 5.83 39.70 -53.87
N VAL A 14 6.56 38.65 -53.47
CA VAL A 14 7.90 38.18 -53.89
C VAL A 14 9.07 39.16 -54.07
N LEU A 15 10.16 38.97 -53.30
CA LEU A 15 11.49 38.61 -53.86
C LEU A 15 12.47 38.10 -52.76
N LEU A 16 13.11 36.96 -53.03
CA LEU A 16 14.19 36.33 -52.26
C LEU A 16 15.49 37.16 -52.25
N LEU A 17 16.23 37.11 -51.12
CA LEU A 17 17.61 36.57 -51.08
C LEU A 17 18.16 36.48 -49.64
N ALA A 18 18.36 35.23 -49.22
CA ALA A 18 19.44 34.66 -48.40
C ALA A 18 20.02 35.42 -47.19
N GLY A 19 19.87 34.80 -46.02
CA GLY A 19 20.69 34.97 -44.82
C GLY A 19 20.20 33.99 -43.76
N MET A 20 21.02 32.98 -43.44
CA MET A 20 20.71 31.80 -42.63
C MET A 20 19.98 32.14 -41.31
N SER A 21 18.85 31.46 -41.07
CA SER A 21 18.15 31.40 -39.78
C SER A 21 18.14 29.95 -39.31
N ILE A 22 18.66 29.75 -38.11
CA ILE A 22 18.66 28.51 -37.33
C ILE A 22 17.19 28.11 -37.07
N GLY A 23 16.89 26.81 -37.23
CA GLY A 23 15.54 26.25 -37.14
C GLY A 23 14.94 26.38 -35.73
N ALA A 24 13.62 26.60 -35.68
CA ALA A 24 12.85 26.80 -34.46
C ALA A 24 12.74 25.51 -33.61
N ALA A 25 12.61 25.70 -32.29
CA ALA A 25 12.40 24.64 -31.30
C ALA A 25 11.15 23.80 -31.61
N GLY A 26 11.23 22.49 -31.41
CA GLY A 26 10.14 21.53 -31.60
C GLY A 26 8.95 21.81 -30.68
N GLU A 27 7.73 21.61 -31.19
CA GLU A 27 6.48 21.87 -30.49
C GLU A 27 5.99 20.57 -29.84
N ILE A 28 5.82 20.55 -28.50
CA ILE A 28 5.24 19.41 -27.77
C ILE A 28 3.75 19.70 -27.53
N VAL A 29 2.88 18.75 -27.87
CA VAL A 29 1.42 18.96 -27.83
C VAL A 29 0.75 17.88 -26.99
N ARG A 30 -0.02 18.31 -25.98
CA ARG A 30 -0.97 17.45 -25.28
C ARG A 30 -2.18 17.23 -26.17
N LEU A 31 -2.51 15.97 -26.46
CA LEU A 31 -3.56 15.64 -27.40
C LEU A 31 -4.93 15.49 -26.69
N PRO A 32 -6.00 16.17 -27.16
CA PRO A 32 -7.34 15.94 -26.64
C PRO A 32 -7.93 14.63 -27.18
N PHE A 33 -8.57 13.86 -26.30
CA PHE A 33 -9.16 12.57 -26.61
C PHE A 33 -10.32 12.63 -27.61
N SER A 34 -10.36 11.67 -28.54
CA SER A 34 -11.45 11.42 -29.49
C SER A 34 -12.55 10.53 -28.88
N GLY A 35 -12.97 10.81 -27.65
CA GLY A 35 -14.07 10.09 -27.00
C GLY A 35 -14.65 10.95 -25.88
N GLN A 36 -15.97 11.18 -25.90
CA GLN A 36 -16.66 11.95 -24.86
C GLN A 36 -16.45 11.32 -23.47
N ARG A 37 -15.53 11.85 -22.67
CA ARG A 37 -15.53 11.71 -21.21
C ARG A 37 -15.32 13.08 -20.58
N LEU A 38 -16.24 13.43 -19.68
CA LEU A 38 -16.44 14.76 -19.11
C LEU A 38 -15.21 15.24 -18.32
N TYR A 39 -14.64 16.38 -18.70
CA TYR A 39 -13.76 17.15 -17.83
C TYR A 39 -14.58 17.70 -16.65
N ARG A 40 -14.43 17.09 -15.47
CA ARG A 40 -14.66 17.79 -14.21
C ARG A 40 -13.35 18.43 -13.79
N THR A 41 -13.34 19.75 -13.67
CA THR A 41 -12.33 20.49 -12.91
C THR A 41 -12.57 20.24 -11.42
N PRO A 42 -11.60 19.73 -10.64
CA PRO A 42 -11.55 19.96 -9.21
C PRO A 42 -10.65 21.16 -8.94
N SER A 43 -11.24 22.24 -8.43
CA SER A 43 -10.54 23.15 -7.54
C SER A 43 -10.48 22.49 -6.16
N PHE A 44 -9.31 22.30 -5.55
CA PHE A 44 -9.11 22.37 -4.09
C PHE A 44 -7.62 22.53 -3.76
N GLN A 45 -7.39 22.98 -2.53
CA GLN A 45 -6.27 23.79 -2.07
C GLN A 45 -4.93 23.06 -1.94
N ILE A 46 -3.88 23.88 -1.98
CA ILE A 46 -2.52 23.58 -1.56
C ILE A 46 -2.56 23.13 -0.10
N ASP A 47 -2.25 21.86 0.16
CA ASP A 47 -1.69 21.41 1.42
C ASP A 47 -0.26 20.92 1.17
N ASP A 48 0.59 21.26 2.14
CA ASP A 48 2.04 21.22 2.11
C ASP A 48 2.60 19.79 2.07
N GLN A 49 3.82 19.70 1.55
CA GLN A 49 4.50 18.48 1.09
C GLN A 49 4.85 17.51 2.23
N SER A 50 4.49 16.24 2.05
CA SER A 50 5.30 15.03 2.24
C SER A 50 4.37 13.82 2.43
N GLY A 51 4.46 12.83 1.54
CA GLY A 51 3.72 11.58 1.70
C GLY A 51 3.30 10.98 0.38
N VAL A 52 4.03 9.94 -0.05
CA VAL A 52 3.53 8.94 -0.99
C VAL A 52 2.47 8.14 -0.25
N GLY A 53 1.26 8.69 -0.19
CA GLY A 53 0.08 8.01 0.31
C GLY A 53 -0.63 7.32 -0.85
N GLU A 54 -0.49 5.99 -0.95
CA GLU A 54 -1.42 5.20 -1.74
C GLU A 54 -2.80 5.26 -1.07
N THR A 55 -3.65 6.11 -1.63
CA THR A 55 -5.07 6.15 -1.33
C THR A 55 -5.73 4.94 -1.98
N VAL A 56 -6.46 4.17 -1.19
CA VAL A 56 -7.39 3.15 -1.69
C VAL A 56 -8.39 3.85 -2.63
N GLY A 57 -8.22 3.62 -3.94
CA GLY A 57 -9.09 4.12 -5.01
C GLY A 57 -8.48 5.13 -6.00
N ALA A 58 -7.19 5.48 -5.92
CA ALA A 58 -6.57 6.34 -6.93
C ALA A 58 -6.08 5.51 -8.14
N GLU A 59 -6.69 5.72 -9.32
CA GLU A 59 -6.23 5.14 -10.59
C GLU A 59 -4.74 5.47 -10.83
N ARG A 60 -3.89 4.46 -11.05
CA ARG A 60 -2.45 4.64 -11.29
C ARG A 60 -2.24 5.35 -12.63
N LEU A 61 -1.46 6.44 -12.63
CA LEU A 61 -1.24 7.23 -13.85
C LEU A 61 -0.08 6.67 -14.69
N PHE A 62 -0.35 6.42 -15.98
CA PHE A 62 0.57 5.87 -16.98
C PHE A 62 0.84 6.92 -18.08
N GLY A 63 2.10 7.24 -18.33
CA GLY A 63 2.50 8.17 -19.39
C GLY A 63 2.82 7.48 -20.73
N VAL A 64 2.18 7.92 -21.81
CA VAL A 64 2.51 7.53 -23.19
C VAL A 64 3.11 8.72 -23.93
N PHE A 65 4.39 8.64 -24.26
CA PHE A 65 5.10 9.66 -25.04
C PHE A 65 5.44 9.09 -26.42
N ILE A 66 4.94 9.71 -27.48
CA ILE A 66 5.09 9.18 -28.84
C ILE A 66 5.61 10.24 -29.82
N ASN A 67 6.44 9.82 -30.79
CA ASN A 67 6.83 10.68 -31.90
C ASN A 67 5.60 11.15 -32.69
N THR A 68 5.47 12.46 -32.93
CA THR A 68 4.31 13.07 -33.61
C THR A 68 4.05 12.51 -35.01
N THR A 69 5.11 12.26 -35.79
CA THR A 69 4.99 11.74 -37.17
C THR A 69 4.55 10.28 -37.17
N LEU A 70 5.08 9.48 -36.24
CA LEU A 70 4.69 8.09 -36.08
C LEU A 70 3.23 7.99 -35.60
N TYR A 71 2.85 8.77 -34.59
CA TYR A 71 1.49 8.79 -34.05
C TYR A 71 0.43 9.03 -35.13
N GLY A 72 0.68 9.96 -36.07
CA GLY A 72 -0.23 10.22 -37.19
C GLY A 72 -0.43 9.04 -38.16
N GLN A 73 0.43 8.02 -38.10
CA GLN A 73 0.39 6.84 -38.98
C GLN A 73 -0.13 5.58 -38.28
N ILE A 74 -0.13 5.56 -36.93
CA ILE A 74 -0.54 4.43 -36.09
C ILE A 74 -1.62 4.77 -35.06
N THR A 75 -2.38 5.84 -35.25
CA THR A 75 -3.38 6.34 -34.29
C THR A 75 -4.34 5.25 -33.80
N GLU A 76 -4.90 4.43 -34.70
CA GLU A 76 -5.82 3.34 -34.34
C GLU A 76 -5.17 2.28 -33.41
N SER A 77 -3.88 1.99 -33.62
CA SER A 77 -3.12 1.08 -32.76
C SER A 77 -2.91 1.67 -31.37
N ILE A 78 -2.63 2.96 -31.28
CA ILE A 78 -2.46 3.67 -30.00
C ILE A 78 -3.79 3.80 -29.26
N ASP A 79 -4.89 4.11 -29.96
CA ASP A 79 -6.23 4.17 -29.36
C ASP A 79 -6.61 2.80 -28.76
N THR A 80 -6.32 1.71 -29.47
CA THR A 80 -6.55 0.33 -28.96
C THR A 80 -5.68 0.06 -27.74
N TYR A 81 -4.39 0.39 -27.81
CA TYR A 81 -3.45 0.19 -26.71
C TYR A 81 -3.85 0.97 -25.44
N ILE A 82 -4.30 2.22 -25.59
CA ILE A 82 -4.81 3.03 -24.48
C ILE A 82 -6.07 2.39 -23.89
N ALA A 83 -7.00 1.92 -24.74
CA ALA A 83 -8.20 1.24 -24.27
C ALA A 83 -7.87 -0.04 -23.49
N ASP A 84 -6.86 -0.79 -23.93
CA ASP A 84 -6.37 -1.96 -23.21
C ASP A 84 -5.79 -1.57 -21.84
N LEU A 85 -4.91 -0.55 -21.78
CA LEU A 85 -4.37 -0.03 -20.52
C LEU A 85 -5.47 0.45 -19.57
N GLU A 86 -6.48 1.18 -20.07
CA GLU A 86 -7.63 1.59 -19.25
C GLU A 86 -8.42 0.38 -18.73
N SER A 87 -8.56 -0.67 -19.53
CA SER A 87 -9.19 -1.92 -19.11
C SER A 87 -8.40 -2.64 -18.01
N ASP A 88 -7.08 -2.49 -18.00
CA ASP A 88 -6.20 -3.00 -16.95
C ASP A 88 -6.14 -2.09 -15.71
N GLY A 89 -6.91 -1.00 -15.69
CA GLY A 89 -7.05 -0.10 -14.54
C GLY A 89 -6.09 1.10 -14.52
N TRP A 90 -5.43 1.39 -15.64
CA TRP A 90 -4.55 2.55 -15.75
C TRP A 90 -5.30 3.81 -16.17
N ARG A 91 -4.96 4.93 -15.54
CA ARG A 91 -5.29 6.26 -16.07
C ARG A 91 -4.17 6.70 -17.02
N VAL A 92 -4.48 6.96 -18.29
CA VAL A 92 -3.44 7.22 -19.30
C VAL A 92 -3.37 8.71 -19.66
N VAL A 93 -2.14 9.24 -19.75
CA VAL A 93 -1.85 10.54 -20.38
C VAL A 93 -1.02 10.35 -21.64
N LEU A 94 -1.48 10.93 -22.76
CA LEU A 94 -0.83 10.83 -24.06
C LEU A 94 -0.22 12.18 -24.49
N TYR A 95 1.06 12.15 -24.83
CA TYR A 95 1.81 13.27 -25.36
C TYR A 95 2.46 12.89 -26.69
N SER A 96 2.34 13.77 -27.69
CA SER A 96 3.13 13.68 -28.91
C SER A 96 4.23 14.75 -28.92
N ALA A 97 5.45 14.37 -29.28
CA ALA A 97 6.58 15.29 -29.36
C ALA A 97 7.36 15.14 -30.67
N GLU A 98 7.96 16.25 -31.12
CA GLU A 98 8.90 16.31 -32.24
C GLU A 98 10.32 16.55 -31.70
N GLY A 99 11.33 15.93 -32.32
CA GLY A 99 12.74 16.05 -31.92
C GLY A 99 13.35 14.69 -31.55
N GLY A 100 14.64 14.54 -31.79
CA GLY A 100 15.39 13.29 -31.73
C GLY A 100 16.35 13.23 -32.92
N THR A 101 17.65 13.18 -32.66
CA THR A 101 18.69 13.27 -33.70
C THR A 101 18.97 11.92 -34.35
N SER A 102 18.20 11.61 -35.38
CA SER A 102 18.69 10.85 -36.52
C SER A 102 18.31 11.52 -37.83
N GLN A 103 19.18 12.43 -38.30
CA GLN A 103 19.26 12.64 -39.74
C GLN A 103 20.16 11.55 -40.32
N LYS A 104 19.61 10.72 -41.21
CA LYS A 104 20.41 9.91 -42.13
C LYS A 104 21.31 10.85 -42.92
N SER A 105 22.61 10.87 -42.65
CA SER A 105 23.56 11.45 -43.61
C SER A 105 23.55 10.58 -44.87
N GLU A 106 23.82 11.16 -46.04
CA GLU A 106 23.91 10.44 -47.32
C GLU A 106 25.00 9.33 -47.34
N SER A 107 25.74 9.14 -46.23
CA SER A 107 26.84 8.18 -46.06
C SER A 107 26.58 7.04 -45.06
N GLU A 108 25.33 6.76 -44.66
CA GLU A 108 24.96 5.61 -43.81
C GLU A 108 25.69 5.52 -42.45
N GLN A 109 26.15 6.65 -41.90
CA GLN A 109 26.67 6.74 -40.53
C GLN A 109 25.76 7.63 -39.68
N TRP A 110 25.31 7.09 -38.54
CA TRP A 110 24.54 7.80 -37.52
C TRP A 110 25.49 8.71 -36.75
N THR A 111 25.49 10.00 -37.05
CA THR A 111 26.13 11.03 -36.22
C THR A 111 25.06 11.96 -35.69
N ILE A 112 24.94 12.05 -34.37
CA ILE A 112 24.15 13.08 -33.70
C ILE A 112 24.67 14.43 -34.17
N VAL A 113 23.81 15.19 -34.83
CA VAL A 113 24.21 16.40 -35.58
C VAL A 113 24.45 17.59 -34.63
N ASP A 114 23.84 17.57 -33.44
CA ASP A 114 24.07 18.55 -32.37
C ASP A 114 23.56 18.04 -31.00
N PHE A 115 24.48 17.59 -30.13
CA PHE A 115 24.14 17.12 -28.77
C PHE A 115 23.48 18.18 -27.89
N ARG A 116 23.73 19.48 -28.14
CA ARG A 116 23.11 20.55 -27.34
C ARG A 116 21.61 20.67 -27.61
N PHE A 117 21.24 20.56 -28.88
CA PHE A 117 19.83 20.58 -29.27
C PHE A 117 19.10 19.34 -28.75
N GLU A 118 19.74 18.18 -28.85
CA GLU A 118 19.22 16.92 -28.32
C GLU A 118 18.96 17.00 -26.81
N LEU A 119 19.95 17.44 -26.03
CA LEU A 119 19.82 17.60 -24.58
C LEU A 119 18.75 18.62 -24.20
N GLN A 120 18.62 19.72 -24.93
CA GLN A 120 17.56 20.70 -24.69
C GLN A 120 16.17 20.10 -24.89
N ALA A 121 15.97 19.31 -25.96
CA ALA A 121 14.71 18.63 -26.23
C ALA A 121 14.43 17.52 -25.19
N ALA A 122 15.46 16.77 -24.79
CA ALA A 122 15.35 15.75 -23.74
C ALA A 122 14.96 16.34 -22.38
N ARG A 123 15.53 17.51 -22.01
CA ARG A 123 15.13 18.24 -20.79
C ARG A 123 13.66 18.65 -20.81
N GLN A 124 13.13 19.11 -21.94
CA GLN A 124 11.70 19.46 -22.06
C GLN A 124 10.80 18.24 -21.88
N LEU A 125 11.17 17.10 -22.50
CA LEU A 125 10.43 15.85 -22.34
C LEU A 125 10.47 15.35 -20.87
N ARG A 126 11.63 15.46 -20.21
CA ARG A 126 11.79 15.11 -18.79
C ARG A 126 10.96 16.03 -17.88
N GLU A 127 10.93 17.33 -18.14
CA GLU A 127 10.09 18.28 -17.37
C GLU A 127 8.59 17.95 -17.49
N LEU A 128 8.13 17.51 -18.66
CA LEU A 128 6.75 17.03 -18.81
C LEU A 128 6.48 15.76 -18.01
N ALA A 129 7.38 14.78 -18.08
CA ALA A 129 7.28 13.57 -17.28
C ALA A 129 7.27 13.89 -15.78
N ARG A 130 8.11 14.82 -15.32
CA ARG A 130 8.13 15.31 -13.93
C ARG A 130 6.80 15.94 -13.53
N ASN A 131 6.20 16.78 -14.38
CA ASN A 131 4.91 17.39 -14.09
C ASN A 131 3.79 16.34 -13.91
N GLU A 132 3.83 15.24 -14.66
CA GLU A 132 2.87 14.14 -14.50
C GLU A 132 3.19 13.26 -13.29
N TYR A 133 4.47 13.08 -12.97
CA TYR A 133 4.91 12.44 -11.72
C TYR A 133 4.35 13.17 -10.49
N ASP A 134 4.40 14.50 -10.48
CA ASP A 134 3.78 15.33 -9.42
C ASP A 134 2.24 15.15 -9.34
N GLN A 135 1.61 14.56 -10.37
CA GLN A 135 0.19 14.21 -10.43
C GLN A 135 -0.09 12.71 -10.18
N GLY A 136 0.93 11.94 -9.76
CA GLY A 136 0.85 10.52 -9.42
C GLY A 136 1.21 9.56 -10.56
N MET A 137 1.95 10.00 -11.59
CA MET A 137 2.48 9.08 -12.61
C MET A 137 3.51 8.14 -12.00
N VAL A 138 3.31 6.83 -12.18
CA VAL A 138 4.20 5.79 -11.64
C VAL A 138 5.17 5.23 -12.68
N GLY A 139 4.92 5.53 -13.97
CA GLY A 139 5.77 5.07 -15.06
C GLY A 139 5.29 5.50 -16.44
N CYS A 140 6.16 5.28 -17.43
CA CYS A 140 5.90 5.70 -18.81
C CYS A 140 6.48 4.76 -19.88
N ILE A 141 6.00 4.93 -21.10
CA ILE A 141 6.58 4.35 -22.32
C ILE A 141 6.92 5.45 -23.32
N ILE A 142 8.10 5.34 -23.94
CA ILE A 142 8.57 6.20 -25.03
C ILE A 142 8.47 5.42 -26.34
N ILE A 143 7.69 5.92 -27.31
CA ILE A 143 7.37 5.25 -28.57
C ILE A 143 7.93 6.04 -29.76
N GLY A 144 8.79 5.38 -30.55
CA GLY A 144 9.43 5.96 -31.74
C GLY A 144 10.62 6.88 -31.41
N GLU A 145 11.09 7.59 -32.42
CA GLU A 145 12.20 8.55 -32.31
C GLU A 145 11.83 9.74 -31.42
N LEU A 146 12.33 9.77 -30.20
CA LEU A 146 12.18 10.87 -29.24
C LEU A 146 13.52 11.20 -28.59
N PRO A 147 13.71 12.44 -28.08
CA PRO A 147 15.00 12.89 -27.57
C PRO A 147 15.49 12.06 -26.39
N ALA A 148 16.81 11.87 -26.29
CA ALA A 148 17.44 11.13 -25.18
C ALA A 148 18.49 11.96 -24.44
N GLY A 149 18.70 11.66 -23.15
CA GLY A 149 19.86 12.17 -22.40
C GLY A 149 21.09 11.34 -22.72
N TRP A 150 22.18 11.99 -23.14
CA TRP A 150 23.45 11.35 -23.51
C TRP A 150 24.53 11.71 -22.49
N VAL A 151 25.24 10.74 -21.95
CA VAL A 151 26.31 10.91 -20.96
C VAL A 151 27.69 10.79 -21.60
N GLU A 152 28.68 11.52 -21.09
CA GLU A 152 30.09 11.41 -21.47
C GLU A 152 30.67 10.03 -21.15
N ALA A 153 31.33 9.40 -22.12
CA ALA A 153 32.05 8.14 -21.90
C ALA A 153 33.56 8.33 -22.12
N GLU A 154 34.37 8.07 -21.09
CA GLU A 154 35.83 7.95 -21.23
C GLU A 154 36.19 6.69 -22.05
N THR A 155 36.22 6.82 -23.38
CA THR A 155 37.00 5.88 -24.19
C THR A 155 38.45 6.36 -24.18
N GLY A 156 39.38 5.50 -23.76
CA GLY A 156 40.83 5.76 -23.72
C GLY A 156 41.50 6.09 -25.08
N SER A 157 40.74 6.59 -26.07
CA SER A 157 41.18 7.05 -27.38
C SER A 157 40.93 8.54 -27.65
N GLY A 158 40.41 9.32 -26.69
CA GLY A 158 40.38 10.79 -26.80
C GLY A 158 39.42 11.37 -27.85
N THR A 159 38.37 10.63 -28.21
CA THR A 159 37.23 11.11 -28.99
C THR A 159 35.97 10.78 -28.20
N GLY A 160 35.39 11.76 -27.50
CA GLY A 160 34.19 11.57 -26.69
C GLY A 160 33.02 11.08 -27.56
N THR A 161 32.54 9.87 -27.27
CA THR A 161 31.30 9.32 -27.85
C THR A 161 30.28 9.22 -26.72
N GLY A 162 29.17 9.95 -26.80
CA GLY A 162 28.12 9.88 -25.78
C GLY A 162 27.40 8.53 -25.76
N ILE A 163 26.91 8.11 -24.59
CA ILE A 163 26.04 6.92 -24.41
C ILE A 163 24.69 7.40 -23.86
N PRO A 164 23.53 7.00 -24.43
CA PRO A 164 22.25 7.43 -23.91
C PRO A 164 21.92 6.69 -22.62
N VAL A 165 21.24 7.38 -21.70
CA VAL A 165 20.92 6.87 -20.36
C VAL A 165 19.46 7.10 -20.04
N ASP A 166 18.69 6.02 -19.90
CA ASP A 166 17.25 6.10 -19.59
C ASP A 166 16.98 6.45 -18.12
N LEU A 167 17.98 6.29 -17.22
CA LEU A 167 17.88 6.79 -15.85
C LEU A 167 17.58 8.29 -15.81
N PHE A 168 18.04 9.07 -16.80
CA PHE A 168 17.71 10.49 -16.94
C PHE A 168 16.20 10.78 -16.88
N PHE A 169 15.37 9.90 -17.45
CA PHE A 169 13.91 10.06 -17.45
C PHE A 169 13.21 9.38 -16.28
N ARG A 170 13.92 8.53 -15.52
CA ARG A 170 13.35 7.76 -14.40
C ARG A 170 13.61 8.39 -13.05
N ASP A 171 14.75 9.06 -12.93
CA ASP A 171 15.12 9.90 -11.80
C ASP A 171 14.48 11.28 -11.99
N MET A 172 13.61 11.65 -11.05
CA MET A 172 12.78 12.85 -11.04
C MET A 172 13.19 13.86 -9.99
N ASP A 173 14.02 13.51 -9.02
CA ASP A 173 14.40 14.43 -7.94
C ASP A 173 15.82 15.00 -8.11
N SER A 174 16.65 14.39 -8.95
CA SER A 174 18.07 14.73 -9.02
C SER A 174 18.45 15.68 -10.16
N GLN A 175 19.65 16.26 -10.03
CA GLN A 175 20.27 17.18 -10.98
C GLN A 175 21.20 16.47 -11.97
N TRP A 176 20.98 16.76 -13.26
CA TRP A 176 21.72 16.24 -14.41
C TRP A 176 22.36 17.44 -15.14
N ASP A 177 23.65 17.67 -14.92
CA ASP A 177 24.37 18.85 -15.42
C ASP A 177 25.06 18.59 -16.77
N ASP A 178 25.53 19.64 -17.43
CA ASP A 178 26.38 19.62 -18.63
C ASP A 178 27.39 20.74 -18.39
N THR A 179 28.45 20.43 -17.64
CA THR A 179 29.33 21.45 -17.05
C THR A 179 30.19 22.12 -18.11
N ASP A 180 30.60 21.39 -19.14
CA ASP A 180 31.41 21.92 -20.23
C ASP A 180 30.58 22.51 -21.38
N GLY A 181 29.25 22.32 -21.33
CA GLY A 181 28.28 22.84 -22.28
C GLY A 181 28.39 22.17 -23.64
N ASN A 182 28.85 20.93 -23.75
CA ASN A 182 29.02 20.21 -25.01
C ASN A 182 27.72 19.49 -25.47
N GLY A 183 26.68 19.48 -24.64
CA GLY A 183 25.40 18.80 -24.88
C GLY A 183 25.36 17.36 -24.41
N LEU A 184 26.45 16.86 -23.82
CA LEU A 184 26.52 15.60 -23.09
C LEU A 184 26.42 15.92 -21.60
N LEU A 185 25.72 15.05 -20.91
CA LEU A 185 25.67 15.00 -19.47
C LEU A 185 27.07 14.53 -18.99
N ASP A 186 27.73 15.26 -18.08
CA ASP A 186 28.92 14.79 -17.33
C ASP A 186 28.82 13.33 -16.79
N GLU A 187 29.95 12.68 -16.51
CA GLU A 187 29.97 11.29 -16.03
C GLU A 187 29.58 11.11 -14.53
N ASN A 188 29.68 12.17 -13.73
CA ASN A 188 29.52 12.13 -12.27
C ASN A 188 28.12 12.61 -11.83
N PHE A 189 27.08 11.84 -12.17
CA PHE A 189 25.69 12.17 -11.81
C PHE A 189 24.99 11.19 -10.88
N PRO A 190 23.98 11.69 -10.14
CA PRO A 190 23.60 13.10 -10.00
C PRO A 190 24.47 13.84 -8.96
N THR A 191 24.58 15.16 -9.11
CA THR A 191 25.38 16.04 -8.22
C THR A 191 24.66 16.39 -6.91
N ASN A 192 23.34 16.17 -6.84
CA ASN A 192 22.47 16.25 -5.67
C ASN A 192 21.30 15.25 -5.84
N GLY A 193 20.96 14.50 -4.79
CA GLY A 193 19.89 13.48 -4.80
C GLY A 193 20.41 12.06 -4.53
N ASP A 194 19.51 11.08 -4.46
CA ASP A 194 19.89 9.67 -4.55
C ASP A 194 19.60 9.18 -5.98
N CYS A 195 20.40 8.27 -6.54
CA CYS A 195 20.22 7.88 -7.94
C CYS A 195 19.22 6.72 -8.06
N LYS A 196 18.21 6.71 -7.19
CA LYS A 196 17.07 5.82 -7.32
C LYS A 196 16.14 6.39 -8.42
N PRO A 197 15.56 5.52 -9.25
CA PRO A 197 14.45 5.94 -10.09
C PRO A 197 13.16 6.10 -9.26
N GLU A 198 12.42 7.18 -9.51
CA GLU A 198 11.08 7.42 -8.95
C GLU A 198 9.99 6.75 -9.78
N ILE A 199 10.23 6.58 -11.09
CA ILE A 199 9.29 5.93 -12.02
C ILE A 199 10.01 4.84 -12.83
N TRP A 200 9.25 3.84 -13.29
CA TRP A 200 9.76 2.92 -14.33
C TRP A 200 9.54 3.49 -15.73
N MET A 201 10.34 3.00 -16.68
CA MET A 201 10.28 3.43 -18.07
C MET A 201 10.61 2.28 -19.03
N SER A 202 9.89 2.23 -20.15
CA SER A 202 10.25 1.40 -21.30
C SER A 202 10.36 2.19 -22.60
N ARG A 203 11.06 1.63 -23.59
CA ARG A 203 11.11 2.11 -24.97
C ARG A 203 10.45 1.14 -25.94
N LEU A 204 9.80 1.69 -26.95
CA LEU A 204 9.34 0.94 -28.12
C LEU A 204 9.89 1.63 -29.37
N TYR A 205 10.99 1.11 -29.91
CA TYR A 205 11.81 1.81 -30.90
C TYR A 205 12.18 0.88 -32.08
N ALA A 206 11.56 1.10 -33.24
CA ALA A 206 11.81 0.29 -34.45
C ALA A 206 12.57 1.05 -35.56
N ASN A 207 12.85 2.34 -35.39
CA ASN A 207 13.48 3.17 -36.42
C ASN A 207 14.89 2.70 -36.83
N SER A 208 15.63 2.03 -35.93
CA SER A 208 16.94 1.44 -36.21
C SER A 208 16.89 0.05 -36.83
N LEU A 209 15.71 -0.54 -37.03
CA LEU A 209 15.54 -1.90 -37.56
C LEU A 209 15.35 -1.88 -39.08
N ASP A 210 15.87 -2.89 -39.77
CA ASP A 210 15.67 -3.14 -41.20
C ASP A 210 14.23 -3.58 -41.51
N GLY A 211 13.27 -2.66 -41.36
CA GLY A 211 11.86 -2.86 -41.63
C GLY A 211 11.09 -1.55 -41.75
N ASP A 212 9.83 -1.62 -42.22
CA ASP A 212 8.94 -0.47 -42.19
C ASP A 212 8.46 -0.23 -40.75
N GLU A 213 8.92 0.85 -40.11
CA GLU A 213 8.63 1.20 -38.72
C GLU A 213 7.13 1.16 -38.42
N VAL A 214 6.30 1.71 -39.31
CA VAL A 214 4.83 1.74 -39.16
C VAL A 214 4.25 0.32 -39.14
N SER A 215 4.69 -0.55 -40.03
CA SER A 215 4.23 -1.94 -40.09
C SER A 215 4.67 -2.74 -38.86
N LEU A 216 5.92 -2.54 -38.40
CA LEU A 216 6.44 -3.19 -37.19
C LEU A 216 5.64 -2.75 -35.95
N MET A 217 5.37 -1.46 -35.80
CA MET A 217 4.57 -0.90 -34.70
C MET A 217 3.14 -1.42 -34.71
N LYS A 218 2.46 -1.42 -35.87
CA LYS A 218 1.10 -1.97 -36.00
C LYS A 218 1.06 -3.45 -35.63
N ASN A 219 2.05 -4.22 -36.06
CA ASN A 219 2.13 -5.63 -35.70
C ASN A 219 2.36 -5.82 -34.19
N TYR A 220 3.25 -5.02 -33.59
CA TYR A 220 3.52 -5.05 -32.16
C TYR A 220 2.25 -4.79 -31.33
N PHE A 221 1.53 -3.70 -31.59
CA PHE A 221 0.31 -3.37 -30.84
C PHE A 221 -0.80 -4.41 -31.05
N ARG A 222 -0.90 -5.01 -32.24
CA ARG A 222 -1.79 -6.14 -32.50
C ARG A 222 -1.45 -7.35 -31.62
N LYS A 223 -0.16 -7.71 -31.51
CA LYS A 223 0.29 -8.81 -30.63
C LYS A 223 0.03 -8.49 -29.16
N ASN A 224 0.33 -7.26 -28.73
CA ASN A 224 0.09 -6.79 -27.38
C ASN A 224 -1.40 -6.91 -27.00
N HIS A 225 -2.29 -6.36 -27.84
CA HIS A 225 -3.74 -6.50 -27.66
C HIS A 225 -4.16 -7.97 -27.57
N ALA A 226 -3.75 -8.80 -28.54
CA ALA A 226 -4.05 -10.22 -28.56
C ALA A 226 -3.53 -10.97 -27.32
N TYR A 227 -2.41 -10.54 -26.75
CA TYR A 227 -1.94 -11.05 -25.47
C TYR A 227 -2.82 -10.58 -24.29
N ARG A 228 -3.24 -9.32 -24.24
CA ARG A 228 -4.10 -8.83 -23.15
C ARG A 228 -5.48 -9.52 -23.13
N ILE A 229 -6.07 -9.77 -24.31
CA ILE A 229 -7.39 -10.41 -24.40
C ILE A 229 -7.38 -11.94 -24.45
N GLY A 230 -6.21 -12.59 -24.34
CA GLY A 230 -6.11 -14.05 -24.31
C GLY A 230 -6.03 -14.76 -25.67
N GLU A 231 -6.01 -14.05 -26.80
CA GLU A 231 -5.99 -14.63 -28.15
C GLU A 231 -4.62 -15.14 -28.59
N LEU A 232 -3.53 -14.56 -28.08
CA LEU A 232 -2.16 -15.00 -28.37
C LEU A 232 -1.65 -15.89 -27.24
N THR A 233 -1.32 -17.17 -27.49
CA THR A 233 -1.00 -18.15 -26.43
C THR A 233 0.26 -18.98 -26.72
N LEU A 234 1.03 -19.28 -25.67
CA LEU A 234 2.16 -20.23 -25.67
C LEU A 234 2.08 -21.11 -24.41
N PRO A 235 2.79 -22.26 -24.35
CA PRO A 235 2.90 -23.05 -23.13
C PRO A 235 3.54 -22.24 -21.99
N LYS A 236 2.99 -22.33 -20.77
CA LYS A 236 3.57 -21.67 -19.58
C LYS A 236 4.78 -22.43 -19.07
N ARG A 237 5.89 -22.25 -19.75
CA ARG A 237 7.20 -22.80 -19.40
C ARG A 237 8.29 -21.82 -19.76
N ALA A 238 9.44 -21.94 -19.12
CA ALA A 238 10.54 -21.04 -19.34
C ALA A 238 11.84 -21.74 -19.73
N LEU A 239 12.72 -21.00 -20.40
CA LEU A 239 14.08 -21.42 -20.72
C LEU A 239 15.04 -20.51 -19.95
N ASP A 240 15.93 -21.10 -19.17
CA ASP A 240 17.04 -20.39 -18.53
C ASP A 240 18.34 -20.93 -19.15
N TYR A 241 18.82 -20.22 -20.16
CA TYR A 241 19.94 -20.60 -21.01
C TYR A 241 21.19 -19.81 -20.62
N VAL A 242 22.15 -20.48 -20.00
CA VAL A 242 23.38 -19.89 -19.50
C VAL A 242 24.55 -20.49 -20.29
N ASP A 243 25.32 -19.66 -21.00
CA ASP A 243 26.53 -20.13 -21.69
C ASP A 243 27.54 -20.73 -20.70
N ASP A 244 28.38 -21.66 -21.15
CA ASP A 244 29.25 -22.45 -20.26
C ASP A 244 30.32 -21.61 -19.55
N ASP A 245 30.82 -20.56 -20.19
CA ASP A 245 31.73 -19.59 -19.58
C ASP A 245 31.03 -18.60 -18.64
N TRP A 246 29.69 -18.61 -18.61
CA TRP A 246 28.82 -17.92 -17.67
C TRP A 246 28.15 -18.86 -16.66
N ALA A 247 28.60 -20.11 -16.49
CA ALA A 247 27.97 -21.11 -15.60
C ALA A 247 27.76 -20.65 -14.13
N GLY A 248 28.46 -19.60 -13.68
CA GLY A 248 28.24 -18.95 -12.40
C GLY A 248 26.99 -18.04 -12.32
N ALA A 249 26.25 -17.83 -13.41
CA ALA A 249 25.08 -16.93 -13.50
C ALA A 249 23.94 -17.34 -12.60
N GLY A 250 23.86 -18.63 -12.25
CA GLY A 250 22.73 -19.19 -11.53
C GLY A 250 21.49 -19.30 -12.42
N PHE A 251 20.44 -19.86 -11.82
CA PHE A 251 19.14 -20.02 -12.46
C PHE A 251 18.06 -19.40 -11.57
N PHE A 252 17.14 -18.64 -12.16
CA PHE A 252 16.19 -17.82 -11.39
C PHE A 252 14.72 -18.12 -11.71
N LEU A 253 14.43 -18.77 -12.83
CA LEU A 253 13.06 -18.87 -13.32
C LEU A 253 12.19 -19.92 -12.61
N ARG A 254 12.79 -20.81 -11.79
CA ARG A 254 12.03 -21.82 -11.02
C ARG A 254 11.15 -21.23 -9.92
N GLY A 255 11.39 -19.98 -9.53
CA GLY A 255 10.48 -19.27 -8.62
C GLY A 255 9.17 -18.85 -9.29
N LEU A 256 9.18 -18.72 -10.62
CA LEU A 256 8.09 -18.11 -11.40
C LEU A 256 7.35 -19.13 -12.30
N TYR A 257 8.03 -20.22 -12.65
CA TYR A 257 7.53 -21.26 -13.54
C TYR A 257 7.76 -22.66 -12.97
N ASP A 258 6.73 -23.51 -13.05
CA ASP A 258 6.82 -24.92 -12.65
C ASP A 258 7.65 -25.75 -13.66
N GLU A 259 7.55 -25.43 -14.95
CA GLU A 259 8.33 -26.05 -16.03
C GLU A 259 9.43 -25.10 -16.50
N VAL A 260 10.68 -25.39 -16.12
CA VAL A 260 11.86 -24.62 -16.55
C VAL A 260 12.90 -25.54 -17.18
N THR A 261 13.21 -25.30 -18.45
CA THR A 261 14.37 -25.89 -19.12
C THR A 261 15.62 -25.10 -18.72
N GLN A 262 16.57 -25.75 -18.06
CA GLN A 262 17.83 -25.13 -17.64
C GLN A 262 18.99 -25.70 -18.44
N ILE A 263 19.75 -24.83 -19.11
CA ILE A 263 20.90 -25.20 -19.92
C ILE A 263 22.12 -24.44 -19.40
N ASN A 264 23.19 -25.16 -19.03
CA ASN A 264 24.46 -24.57 -18.60
C ASN A 264 25.68 -25.50 -18.79
N ASP A 265 25.57 -26.54 -19.62
CA ASP A 265 26.61 -27.56 -19.73
C ASP A 265 27.61 -27.27 -20.86
N ASP A 266 28.87 -27.67 -20.65
CA ASP A 266 30.02 -27.46 -21.54
C ASP A 266 29.93 -28.23 -22.88
N GLN A 267 28.85 -28.98 -23.13
CA GLN A 267 28.61 -29.76 -24.34
C GLN A 267 27.48 -29.23 -25.21
N THR A 268 26.59 -28.35 -24.75
CA THR A 268 25.39 -27.94 -25.50
C THR A 268 25.31 -26.45 -25.86
N THR A 269 25.94 -25.55 -25.11
CA THR A 269 25.85 -24.09 -25.25
C THR A 269 26.45 -23.55 -26.57
N THR A 270 25.67 -23.57 -27.65
CA THR A 270 26.12 -23.11 -28.98
C THR A 270 25.05 -22.25 -29.64
N ALA A 271 25.45 -21.41 -30.60
CA ALA A 271 24.50 -20.64 -31.41
C ALA A 271 23.42 -21.51 -32.07
N SER A 272 23.79 -22.70 -32.57
CA SER A 272 22.86 -23.63 -33.18
C SER A 272 21.88 -24.28 -32.20
N ASP A 273 22.30 -24.53 -30.95
CA ASP A 273 21.41 -25.10 -29.94
C ASP A 273 20.41 -24.04 -29.48
N TYR A 274 20.89 -22.84 -29.17
CA TYR A 274 20.03 -21.73 -28.77
C TYR A 274 18.94 -21.45 -29.81
N LEU A 275 19.30 -21.34 -31.10
CA LEU A 275 18.31 -21.19 -32.18
C LEU A 275 17.31 -22.36 -32.22
N ALA A 276 17.76 -23.60 -32.04
CA ALA A 276 16.86 -24.75 -31.99
C ALA A 276 15.87 -24.67 -30.80
N ARG A 277 16.28 -24.07 -29.68
CA ARG A 277 15.41 -23.86 -28.51
C ARG A 277 14.38 -22.75 -28.73
N LEU A 278 14.73 -21.67 -29.44
CA LEU A 278 13.81 -20.54 -29.69
C LEU A 278 12.50 -20.98 -30.39
N ALA A 279 12.56 -22.06 -31.18
CA ALA A 279 11.41 -22.65 -31.86
C ALA A 279 10.50 -23.51 -30.95
N GLU A 280 10.89 -23.84 -29.73
CA GLU A 280 10.15 -24.81 -28.91
C GLU A 280 8.93 -24.22 -28.19
N GLY A 281 8.78 -22.91 -28.12
CA GLY A 281 7.64 -22.27 -27.44
C GLY A 281 7.86 -22.08 -25.94
N TYR A 282 8.07 -20.83 -25.51
CA TYR A 282 8.32 -20.45 -24.12
C TYR A 282 7.51 -19.19 -23.75
N ASP A 283 7.07 -19.09 -22.50
CA ASP A 283 6.48 -17.85 -21.99
C ASP A 283 7.60 -16.81 -21.75
N LEU A 284 8.71 -17.28 -21.18
CA LEU A 284 9.88 -16.45 -20.90
C LEU A 284 11.20 -17.19 -21.19
N ILE A 285 12.10 -16.51 -21.89
CA ILE A 285 13.47 -16.97 -22.15
C ILE A 285 14.43 -16.02 -21.43
N ARG A 286 15.27 -16.58 -20.58
CA ARG A 286 16.46 -15.91 -20.05
C ARG A 286 17.68 -16.43 -20.76
N VAL A 287 18.55 -15.53 -21.24
CA VAL A 287 19.82 -15.89 -21.87
C VAL A 287 20.98 -15.13 -21.22
N SER A 288 22.02 -15.85 -20.81
CA SER A 288 23.27 -15.28 -20.26
C SER A 288 24.44 -15.61 -21.16
N VAL A 289 24.90 -14.63 -21.94
CA VAL A 289 25.85 -14.81 -23.06
C VAL A 289 26.69 -13.55 -23.27
N HIS A 290 27.85 -13.69 -23.92
CA HIS A 290 28.53 -12.51 -24.47
C HIS A 290 27.70 -11.87 -25.59
N GLY A 291 27.93 -10.59 -25.89
CA GLY A 291 27.16 -9.92 -26.92
C GLY A 291 27.74 -8.62 -27.42
N TYR A 292 27.09 -8.13 -28.47
CA TYR A 292 27.20 -6.81 -29.07
C TYR A 292 25.79 -6.33 -29.42
N GLY A 293 25.64 -5.06 -29.82
CA GLY A 293 24.34 -4.49 -30.23
C GLY A 293 23.49 -5.40 -31.12
N TRP A 294 24.11 -6.13 -32.06
CA TRP A 294 23.43 -6.90 -33.09
C TRP A 294 23.66 -8.42 -33.03
N ALA A 295 24.27 -8.96 -31.97
CA ALA A 295 24.57 -10.40 -31.87
C ALA A 295 24.81 -10.91 -30.43
N HIS A 296 24.48 -12.18 -30.20
CA HIS A 296 24.91 -12.97 -29.05
C HIS A 296 26.10 -13.85 -29.43
N GLY A 297 27.11 -13.93 -28.55
CA GLY A 297 28.28 -14.79 -28.69
C GLY A 297 28.31 -15.87 -27.63
N PHE A 298 28.37 -17.12 -28.09
CA PHE A 298 28.46 -18.34 -27.27
C PHE A 298 29.89 -18.88 -27.37
N ILE A 299 30.56 -19.12 -26.24
CA ILE A 299 31.98 -19.54 -26.19
C ILE A 299 32.09 -20.95 -25.62
N LYS A 300 31.99 -21.94 -26.50
CA LYS A 300 32.16 -23.34 -26.13
C LYS A 300 33.62 -23.78 -26.19
N ASN A 301 34.20 -24.18 -25.05
CA ASN A 301 35.59 -24.66 -24.95
C ASN A 301 36.61 -23.72 -25.64
N GLY A 302 36.39 -22.41 -25.57
CA GLY A 302 37.21 -21.38 -26.21
C GLY A 302 36.95 -21.16 -27.70
N THR A 303 35.95 -21.82 -28.30
CA THR A 303 35.50 -21.59 -29.68
C THR A 303 34.22 -20.77 -29.67
N ARG A 304 34.23 -19.62 -30.35
CA ARG A 304 33.08 -18.73 -30.43
C ARG A 304 32.14 -19.10 -31.59
N SER A 305 30.85 -19.11 -31.32
CA SER A 305 29.76 -19.14 -32.30
C SER A 305 28.76 -18.03 -31.99
N ASP A 306 28.21 -17.37 -33.00
CA ASP A 306 27.37 -16.19 -32.80
C ASP A 306 25.96 -16.42 -33.36
N VAL A 307 24.96 -15.85 -32.69
CA VAL A 307 23.58 -15.67 -33.19
C VAL A 307 23.41 -14.20 -33.49
N PHE A 308 23.12 -13.86 -34.73
CA PHE A 308 22.94 -12.48 -35.18
C PHE A 308 21.46 -12.11 -35.28
N TYR A 309 21.17 -10.82 -35.34
CA TYR A 309 19.80 -10.34 -35.51
C TYR A 309 19.07 -10.95 -36.73
N TRP A 310 19.76 -11.21 -37.84
CA TRP A 310 19.13 -11.83 -39.01
C TRP A 310 18.73 -13.29 -38.77
N ASP A 311 19.40 -13.98 -37.85
CA ASP A 311 19.02 -15.33 -37.44
C ASP A 311 17.72 -15.28 -36.61
N ILE A 312 17.57 -14.27 -35.74
CA ILE A 312 16.32 -14.01 -35.00
C ILE A 312 15.15 -13.69 -35.94
N ILE A 313 15.38 -12.87 -36.98
CA ILE A 313 14.37 -12.60 -38.01
C ILE A 313 13.97 -13.88 -38.74
N ALA A 314 14.95 -14.72 -39.09
CA ALA A 314 14.71 -15.94 -39.85
C ALA A 314 14.02 -17.04 -39.04
N ASP A 315 14.29 -17.12 -37.73
CA ASP A 315 13.76 -18.12 -36.83
C ASP A 315 12.31 -17.82 -36.38
N ASP A 316 11.95 -16.53 -36.23
CA ASP A 316 10.69 -16.06 -35.64
C ASP A 316 10.40 -16.73 -34.28
N PRO A 317 11.16 -16.36 -33.23
CA PRO A 317 11.14 -17.06 -31.96
C PRO A 317 9.74 -17.18 -31.35
N CYS A 318 9.42 -18.37 -30.86
CA CYS A 318 8.16 -18.66 -30.20
C CYS A 318 8.24 -18.29 -28.71
N CYS A 319 8.41 -17.00 -28.39
CA CYS A 319 8.45 -16.53 -27.01
C CYS A 319 7.90 -15.11 -26.81
N PHE A 320 7.22 -14.89 -25.68
CA PHE A 320 6.65 -13.59 -25.30
C PHE A 320 7.69 -12.65 -24.69
N PHE A 321 8.44 -13.13 -23.70
CA PHE A 321 9.28 -12.30 -22.84
C PHE A 321 10.75 -12.75 -22.84
N TYR A 322 11.68 -11.79 -22.83
CA TYR A 322 13.11 -12.06 -22.91
C TYR A 322 13.88 -11.33 -21.81
N ASP A 323 14.59 -12.07 -20.94
CA ASP A 323 15.63 -11.52 -20.06
C ASP A 323 16.99 -11.75 -20.72
N ILE A 324 17.56 -10.68 -21.27
CA ILE A 324 18.81 -10.74 -22.03
C ILE A 324 19.93 -10.21 -21.15
N TYR A 325 20.69 -11.14 -20.58
CA TYR A 325 21.91 -10.83 -19.87
C TYR A 325 23.10 -10.89 -20.83
N SER A 326 23.36 -9.76 -21.51
CA SER A 326 24.40 -9.66 -22.52
C SER A 326 24.94 -8.24 -22.70
N CYS A 327 26.23 -8.10 -23.03
CA CYS A 327 26.87 -6.80 -23.18
C CYS A 327 26.41 -6.08 -24.46
N GLY A 328 26.00 -4.82 -24.34
CA GLY A 328 25.77 -3.92 -25.47
C GLY A 328 24.54 -4.19 -26.33
N THR A 329 23.71 -5.19 -26.00
CA THR A 329 22.52 -5.57 -26.78
C THR A 329 21.37 -4.55 -26.65
N PHE A 330 21.32 -3.81 -25.53
CA PHE A 330 20.34 -2.73 -25.25
C PHE A 330 20.63 -1.40 -25.97
N GLY A 331 21.46 -1.42 -27.01
CA GLY A 331 21.81 -0.26 -27.81
C GLY A 331 20.75 0.10 -28.84
N TRP A 332 19.59 0.63 -28.44
CA TRP A 332 18.49 0.94 -29.39
C TRP A 332 18.89 1.91 -30.51
N TRP A 333 19.90 2.76 -30.28
CA TRP A 333 20.50 3.67 -31.25
C TRP A 333 21.45 2.99 -32.25
N VAL A 334 21.74 1.70 -32.04
CA VAL A 334 22.58 0.90 -32.93
C VAL A 334 21.69 0.29 -34.03
N PRO A 335 22.10 0.36 -35.30
CA PRO A 335 21.38 -0.30 -36.39
C PRO A 335 21.19 -1.79 -36.11
N ASN A 336 19.96 -2.26 -36.26
CA ASN A 336 19.55 -3.65 -36.10
C ASN A 336 19.95 -4.25 -34.75
N TYR A 337 19.72 -3.50 -33.67
CA TYR A 337 19.93 -4.01 -32.33
C TYR A 337 19.06 -5.26 -32.07
N ILE A 338 19.65 -6.29 -31.48
CA ILE A 338 19.08 -7.64 -31.45
C ILE A 338 17.83 -7.73 -30.55
N ASP A 339 17.79 -6.99 -29.44
CA ASP A 339 16.62 -6.87 -28.55
C ASP A 339 15.36 -6.39 -29.28
N GLY A 340 15.53 -5.42 -30.19
CA GLY A 340 14.45 -4.93 -31.03
C GLY A 340 13.86 -6.05 -31.88
N TRP A 341 14.69 -6.92 -32.44
CA TRP A 341 14.22 -8.04 -33.25
C TRP A 341 13.52 -9.14 -32.45
N TYR A 342 13.82 -9.31 -31.15
CA TYR A 342 13.00 -10.15 -30.29
C TYR A 342 11.61 -9.55 -30.05
N VAL A 343 11.54 -8.27 -29.66
CA VAL A 343 10.27 -7.57 -29.38
C VAL A 343 9.39 -7.44 -30.63
N PHE A 344 10.00 -7.11 -31.77
CA PHE A 344 9.30 -6.94 -33.05
C PHE A 344 9.20 -8.22 -33.88
N SER A 345 9.58 -9.38 -33.32
CA SER A 345 9.38 -10.69 -33.96
C SER A 345 7.94 -10.83 -34.49
N PRO A 346 7.73 -11.37 -35.70
CA PRO A 346 6.41 -11.38 -36.32
C PRO A 346 5.29 -12.00 -35.47
N SER A 347 5.59 -13.09 -34.76
CA SER A 347 4.56 -13.92 -34.14
C SER A 347 4.29 -13.62 -32.66
N TYR A 348 5.31 -13.45 -31.80
CA TYR A 348 5.09 -13.49 -30.35
C TYR A 348 5.66 -12.34 -29.54
N GLY A 349 6.91 -11.89 -29.74
CA GLY A 349 7.63 -11.07 -28.76
C GLY A 349 6.88 -9.83 -28.26
N LEU A 350 6.95 -9.56 -26.97
CA LEU A 350 6.20 -8.50 -26.30
C LEU A 350 7.10 -7.59 -25.46
N ALA A 351 8.10 -8.14 -24.79
CA ALA A 351 9.07 -7.33 -24.07
C ALA A 351 10.44 -8.02 -23.96
N SER A 352 11.48 -7.21 -23.92
CA SER A 352 12.85 -7.62 -23.61
C SER A 352 13.44 -6.68 -22.55
N TRP A 353 14.22 -7.19 -21.62
CA TRP A 353 14.88 -6.37 -20.60
C TRP A 353 16.24 -6.93 -20.18
N GLY A 354 17.04 -6.07 -19.54
CA GLY A 354 18.35 -6.39 -18.99
C GLY A 354 19.34 -5.22 -19.04
N PRO A 355 20.58 -5.41 -18.54
CA PRO A 355 21.06 -6.62 -17.88
C PRO A 355 20.59 -6.71 -16.41
N CYS A 356 19.99 -7.85 -16.04
CA CYS A 356 19.75 -8.21 -14.63
C CYS A 356 21.00 -8.88 -14.04
N GLY A 357 21.76 -8.16 -13.22
CA GLY A 357 23.03 -8.62 -12.67
C GLY A 357 23.05 -9.93 -11.89
N TYR A 358 24.27 -10.45 -11.75
CA TYR A 358 24.61 -11.55 -10.86
C TYR A 358 24.15 -11.26 -9.42
N GLY A 359 23.21 -12.07 -8.92
CA GLY A 359 22.72 -11.99 -7.54
C GLY A 359 21.63 -10.95 -7.27
N THR A 360 21.20 -10.17 -8.27
CA THR A 360 20.11 -9.18 -8.13
C THR A 360 18.87 -9.53 -8.94
N ALA A 361 19.00 -10.39 -9.95
CA ALA A 361 17.89 -10.86 -10.79
C ALA A 361 16.70 -11.43 -9.99
N GLY A 362 16.95 -12.06 -8.83
CA GLY A 362 15.90 -12.57 -7.94
C GLY A 362 14.87 -11.51 -7.54
N VAL A 363 15.29 -10.28 -7.27
CA VAL A 363 14.40 -9.17 -6.87
C VAL A 363 13.40 -8.82 -7.97
N PHE A 364 13.83 -8.88 -9.23
CA PHE A 364 12.97 -8.65 -10.38
C PHE A 364 11.95 -9.78 -10.55
N TYR A 365 12.40 -11.03 -10.47
CA TYR A 365 11.53 -12.19 -10.62
C TYR A 365 10.54 -12.37 -9.46
N ASP A 366 10.94 -12.02 -8.24
CA ASP A 366 10.05 -11.97 -7.08
C ASP A 366 8.90 -10.97 -7.31
N ALA A 367 9.17 -9.83 -7.94
CA ALA A 367 8.15 -8.86 -8.32
C ALA A 367 7.18 -9.40 -9.38
N LEU A 368 7.66 -10.18 -10.35
CA LEU A 368 6.80 -10.81 -11.35
C LEU A 368 5.95 -11.95 -10.77
N ASP A 369 6.49 -12.73 -9.83
CA ASP A 369 5.74 -13.77 -9.11
C ASP A 369 4.61 -13.17 -8.25
N LEU A 370 4.81 -11.96 -7.74
CA LEU A 370 3.78 -11.16 -7.07
C LEU A 370 2.63 -10.70 -8.00
N GLY A 371 2.72 -10.96 -9.31
CA GLY A 371 1.75 -10.49 -10.30
C GLY A 371 1.88 -9.01 -10.62
N LYS A 372 3.01 -8.37 -10.26
CA LYS A 372 3.29 -6.99 -10.68
C LYS A 372 3.58 -6.95 -12.18
N CYS A 373 3.37 -5.78 -12.79
CA CYS A 373 3.77 -5.58 -14.18
C CYS A 373 5.30 -5.51 -14.32
N LEU A 374 5.79 -5.68 -15.55
CA LEU A 374 7.22 -5.60 -15.89
C LEU A 374 7.87 -4.28 -15.40
N GLY A 375 7.16 -3.16 -15.50
CA GLY A 375 7.63 -1.85 -15.03
C GLY A 375 7.82 -1.79 -13.52
N ASP A 376 6.86 -2.28 -12.75
CA ASP A 376 6.99 -2.32 -11.28
C ASP A 376 8.15 -3.22 -10.84
N ALA A 377 8.38 -4.34 -11.56
CA ALA A 377 9.54 -5.20 -11.34
C ALA A 377 10.86 -4.47 -11.67
N GLN A 378 10.92 -3.70 -12.75
CA GLN A 378 12.07 -2.88 -13.12
C GLN A 378 12.38 -1.84 -12.02
N LEU A 379 11.35 -1.13 -11.53
CA LEU A 379 11.51 -0.11 -10.50
C LEU A 379 12.05 -0.72 -9.20
N GLN A 380 11.47 -1.84 -8.76
CA GLN A 380 11.90 -2.54 -7.56
C GLN A 380 13.35 -3.05 -7.66
N HIS A 381 13.72 -3.63 -8.81
CA HIS A 381 15.08 -4.10 -9.07
C HIS A 381 16.08 -2.93 -9.09
N SER A 382 15.74 -1.84 -9.76
CA SER A 382 16.60 -0.65 -9.86
C SER A 382 16.80 0.02 -8.49
N ASN A 383 15.75 0.11 -7.67
CA ASN A 383 15.83 0.66 -6.31
C ASN A 383 16.67 -0.20 -5.36
N TYR A 384 16.60 -1.53 -5.50
CA TYR A 384 17.46 -2.44 -4.76
C TYR A 384 18.94 -2.21 -5.10
N LEU A 385 19.26 -2.05 -6.39
CA LEU A 385 20.63 -1.76 -6.85
C LEU A 385 21.17 -0.41 -6.36
N ALA A 386 20.29 0.59 -6.23
CA ALA A 386 20.63 1.94 -5.80
C ALA A 386 20.90 2.09 -4.30
N THR A 387 20.62 1.08 -3.49
CA THR A 387 20.80 1.17 -2.03
C THR A 387 22.29 1.17 -1.65
N GLY A 388 22.81 2.33 -1.23
CA GLY A 388 24.14 2.47 -0.62
C GLY A 388 25.32 2.63 -1.59
N LYS A 389 25.09 3.02 -2.86
CA LYS A 389 26.13 3.19 -3.88
C LYS A 389 26.02 4.55 -4.60
N SER A 390 27.17 5.07 -5.05
CA SER A 390 27.29 6.14 -6.06
C SER A 390 27.58 5.50 -7.42
N PHE A 391 26.85 5.87 -8.47
CA PHE A 391 26.88 5.19 -9.77
C PHE A 391 28.02 5.66 -10.68
N LEU A 392 28.53 4.74 -11.51
CA LEU A 392 29.34 5.05 -12.69
C LEU A 392 28.55 4.80 -13.99
N PRO A 393 28.81 5.54 -15.08
CA PRO A 393 28.28 5.22 -16.41
C PRO A 393 28.75 3.81 -16.83
N GLY A 394 27.86 2.83 -16.73
CA GLY A 394 28.17 1.40 -16.93
C GLY A 394 27.62 0.46 -15.87
N ASP A 395 27.11 0.98 -14.75
CA ASP A 395 26.45 0.18 -13.72
C ASP A 395 25.05 -0.29 -14.17
N GLU A 396 24.66 -1.49 -13.73
CA GLU A 396 23.43 -2.19 -14.16
C GLU A 396 22.15 -1.37 -13.97
N ALA A 397 22.02 -0.55 -12.91
CA ALA A 397 20.79 0.23 -12.70
C ALA A 397 20.67 1.43 -13.66
N GLY A 398 21.80 2.03 -14.06
CA GLY A 398 21.84 3.13 -15.03
C GLY A 398 21.71 2.66 -16.48
N THR A 399 22.03 1.38 -16.73
CA THR A 399 22.02 0.74 -18.06
C THR A 399 20.89 -0.28 -18.25
N PHE A 400 20.02 -0.48 -17.25
CA PHE A 400 18.86 -1.37 -17.35
C PHE A 400 17.91 -0.87 -18.43
N GLY A 401 17.96 -1.51 -19.59
CA GLY A 401 17.04 -1.30 -20.69
C GLY A 401 15.79 -2.15 -20.51
N MET A 402 14.62 -1.59 -20.81
CA MET A 402 13.40 -2.35 -21.01
C MET A 402 12.76 -1.91 -22.31
N PHE A 403 12.50 -2.86 -23.19
CA PHE A 403 11.82 -2.67 -24.45
C PHE A 403 10.46 -3.36 -24.44
N GLY A 404 9.46 -2.74 -25.04
CA GLY A 404 8.09 -3.27 -25.10
C GLY A 404 7.15 -2.57 -24.14
N ASP A 405 6.14 -3.30 -23.68
CA ASP A 405 5.06 -2.74 -22.87
C ASP A 405 5.31 -3.03 -21.37
N PRO A 406 5.62 -1.99 -20.57
CA PRO A 406 5.93 -2.16 -19.16
C PRO A 406 4.70 -2.48 -18.29
N ALA A 407 3.48 -2.26 -18.79
CA ALA A 407 2.25 -2.57 -18.06
C ALA A 407 1.79 -4.03 -18.23
N LEU A 408 2.51 -4.85 -19.00
CA LEU A 408 2.18 -6.28 -19.08
C LEU A 408 2.51 -6.99 -17.77
N VAL A 409 1.58 -7.84 -17.35
CA VAL A 409 1.77 -8.84 -16.29
C VAL A 409 1.96 -10.19 -16.96
N LEU A 410 2.89 -10.99 -16.45
CA LEU A 410 3.09 -12.36 -16.93
C LEU A 410 1.83 -13.16 -16.63
N ARG A 411 1.31 -13.90 -17.61
CA ARG A 411 0.13 -14.73 -17.42
C ARG A 411 0.44 -15.85 -16.43
N GLN A 412 -0.09 -15.72 -15.23
CA GLN A 412 -0.13 -16.81 -14.28
C GLN A 412 -1.23 -17.79 -14.74
N SER A 413 -0.86 -19.01 -15.19
CA SER A 413 -1.79 -20.00 -15.78
C SER A 413 -3.13 -20.11 -15.04
N PRO A 414 -4.27 -20.02 -15.75
CA PRO A 414 -5.47 -20.74 -15.40
C PRO A 414 -5.44 -22.09 -16.13
N SER A 415 -4.87 -23.13 -15.51
CA SER A 415 -4.97 -24.50 -16.07
C SER A 415 -5.26 -25.58 -15.04
N GLY A 416 -5.49 -25.23 -13.77
CA GLY A 416 -6.08 -26.12 -12.78
C GLY A 416 -7.61 -26.13 -12.83
N PRO A 417 -8.28 -27.13 -12.21
CA PRO A 417 -9.71 -27.05 -11.96
C PRO A 417 -10.01 -25.74 -11.22
N THR A 418 -11.05 -25.03 -11.64
CA THR A 418 -11.45 -23.75 -11.02
C THR A 418 -11.85 -23.94 -9.56
N ILE A 419 -12.22 -25.18 -9.18
CA ILE A 419 -12.58 -25.57 -7.81
C ILE A 419 -11.88 -26.89 -7.46
N ILE A 420 -11.23 -26.95 -6.29
CA ILE A 420 -10.67 -28.15 -5.66
C ILE A 420 -11.43 -28.45 -4.38
N TYR A 421 -11.72 -29.72 -4.11
CA TYR A 421 -12.43 -30.18 -2.92
C TYR A 421 -11.49 -30.88 -1.93
N VAL A 422 -11.68 -30.61 -0.64
CA VAL A 422 -10.91 -31.18 0.47
C VAL A 422 -11.86 -31.68 1.54
N ASP A 423 -11.72 -32.94 1.92
CA ASP A 423 -12.50 -33.57 2.98
C ASP A 423 -11.66 -34.69 3.63
N GLY A 424 -11.39 -34.53 4.93
CA GLY A 424 -10.62 -35.51 5.73
C GLY A 424 -11.23 -36.90 5.73
N ASP A 425 -12.56 -37.01 5.59
CA ASP A 425 -13.31 -38.27 5.63
C ASP A 425 -13.57 -38.87 4.23
N ALA A 426 -13.08 -38.24 3.16
CA ALA A 426 -13.24 -38.75 1.80
C ALA A 426 -12.64 -40.14 1.62
N THR A 427 -13.34 -41.00 0.87
CA THR A 427 -12.94 -42.41 0.65
C THR A 427 -12.59 -42.75 -0.80
N GLY A 428 -12.73 -41.78 -1.72
CA GLY A 428 -12.43 -41.93 -3.15
C GLY A 428 -10.94 -41.90 -3.50
N GLU A 429 -10.62 -41.60 -4.75
CA GLU A 429 -9.24 -41.68 -5.27
C GLU A 429 -8.33 -40.51 -4.86
N GLY A 430 -8.87 -39.46 -4.22
CA GLY A 430 -8.10 -38.29 -3.77
C GLY A 430 -7.63 -37.37 -4.91
N SER A 431 -8.47 -37.17 -5.93
CA SER A 431 -8.17 -36.31 -7.08
C SER A 431 -8.48 -34.84 -6.88
N GLY A 432 -9.29 -34.50 -5.86
CA GLY A 432 -9.76 -33.14 -5.57
C GLY A 432 -10.83 -32.60 -6.52
N LEU A 433 -11.37 -33.41 -7.43
CA LEU A 433 -12.30 -32.97 -8.49
C LEU A 433 -13.77 -32.86 -8.07
N ASP A 434 -14.17 -33.60 -7.04
CA ASP A 434 -15.51 -33.60 -6.44
C ASP A 434 -15.41 -34.04 -4.97
N TRP A 435 -16.53 -33.99 -4.23
CA TRP A 435 -16.56 -34.37 -2.81
C TRP A 435 -16.25 -35.86 -2.55
N GLU A 436 -16.61 -36.76 -3.47
CA GLU A 436 -16.33 -38.21 -3.31
C GLU A 436 -14.82 -38.49 -3.43
N ASN A 437 -14.16 -37.79 -4.34
CA ASN A 437 -12.74 -37.89 -4.63
C ASN A 437 -11.93 -36.71 -4.07
N ALA A 438 -12.42 -36.04 -3.03
CA ALA A 438 -11.74 -34.90 -2.41
C ALA A 438 -10.36 -35.30 -1.87
N TYR A 439 -9.44 -34.33 -1.77
CA TYR A 439 -8.19 -34.57 -1.05
C TYR A 439 -8.47 -34.78 0.44
N ASN A 440 -7.86 -35.80 1.05
CA ASN A 440 -7.97 -36.01 2.50
C ASN A 440 -7.22 -34.95 3.31
N ASN A 441 -6.14 -34.38 2.77
CA ASN A 441 -5.35 -33.37 3.46
C ASN A 441 -5.38 -32.06 2.67
N LEU A 442 -5.64 -30.95 3.35
CA LEU A 442 -5.58 -29.62 2.75
C LEU A 442 -4.18 -29.32 2.17
N GLN A 443 -3.14 -29.86 2.79
CA GLN A 443 -1.76 -29.68 2.34
C GLN A 443 -1.51 -30.22 0.92
N ASP A 444 -2.15 -31.35 0.58
CA ASP A 444 -2.08 -31.93 -0.77
C ASP A 444 -2.81 -31.03 -1.76
N ALA A 445 -4.00 -30.52 -1.41
CA ALA A 445 -4.76 -29.57 -2.22
C ALA A 445 -4.03 -28.23 -2.44
N LEU A 446 -3.23 -27.79 -1.48
CA LEU A 446 -2.37 -26.60 -1.57
C LEU A 446 -1.15 -26.82 -2.46
N SER A 447 -0.77 -28.06 -2.77
CA SER A 447 0.32 -28.35 -3.70
C SER A 447 -0.10 -28.33 -5.17
N ALA A 448 -1.39 -28.53 -5.44
CA ALA A 448 -2.00 -28.61 -6.77
C ALA A 448 -2.53 -27.32 -7.43
N PRO A 449 -2.71 -26.15 -6.77
CA PRO A 449 -3.54 -25.08 -7.32
C PRO A 449 -2.74 -24.11 -8.21
N SER A 450 -3.42 -23.59 -9.24
CA SER A 450 -2.97 -22.47 -10.08
C SER A 450 -3.70 -21.17 -9.71
N TRP A 451 -3.32 -20.04 -10.30
CA TRP A 451 -4.05 -18.78 -10.13
C TRP A 451 -5.54 -18.92 -10.49
N GLY A 452 -6.43 -18.31 -9.70
CA GLY A 452 -7.89 -18.38 -9.90
C GLY A 452 -8.55 -19.66 -9.35
N THR A 453 -7.81 -20.52 -8.63
CA THR A 453 -8.35 -21.72 -8.00
C THR A 453 -9.10 -21.39 -6.71
N GLU A 454 -10.31 -21.95 -6.55
CA GLU A 454 -11.03 -22.00 -5.26
C GLU A 454 -10.88 -23.38 -4.61
N ILE A 455 -10.34 -23.45 -3.40
CA ILE A 455 -10.29 -24.67 -2.58
C ILE A 455 -11.44 -24.64 -1.59
N ARG A 456 -12.33 -25.63 -1.66
CA ARG A 456 -13.45 -25.82 -0.74
C ARG A 456 -13.10 -26.91 0.27
N VAL A 457 -13.18 -26.58 1.54
CA VAL A 457 -12.79 -27.48 2.63
C VAL A 457 -14.01 -27.82 3.47
N ALA A 458 -14.32 -29.11 3.57
CA ALA A 458 -15.38 -29.62 4.42
C ALA A 458 -15.06 -29.39 5.91
N GLN A 459 -16.09 -29.46 6.75
CA GLN A 459 -15.95 -29.52 8.20
C GLN A 459 -14.94 -30.59 8.62
N GLY A 460 -14.20 -30.32 9.69
CA GLY A 460 -13.14 -31.23 10.14
C GLY A 460 -11.93 -30.49 10.72
N ILE A 461 -10.92 -31.26 11.13
CA ILE A 461 -9.66 -30.76 11.68
C ILE A 461 -8.53 -31.16 10.72
N TYR A 462 -7.78 -30.18 10.25
CA TYR A 462 -6.70 -30.37 9.28
C TYR A 462 -5.39 -29.91 9.90
N MET A 463 -4.36 -30.74 9.81
CA MET A 463 -3.01 -30.46 10.33
C MET A 463 -2.03 -30.24 9.17
N PRO A 464 -1.09 -29.28 9.30
CA PRO A 464 -0.18 -28.94 8.21
C PRO A 464 0.92 -29.99 7.98
N ASP A 465 1.18 -30.89 8.94
CA ASP A 465 2.19 -31.95 8.84
C ASP A 465 1.66 -33.24 8.16
N GLN A 466 0.44 -33.20 7.64
CA GLN A 466 -0.23 -34.31 6.96
C GLN A 466 -0.27 -34.08 5.45
N GLY A 467 0.05 -35.12 4.67
CA GLY A 467 0.06 -35.08 3.20
C GLY A 467 1.19 -35.90 2.59
N ALA A 468 1.14 -36.11 1.28
CA ALA A 468 2.11 -36.95 0.57
C ALA A 468 3.52 -36.34 0.53
N ALA A 469 3.62 -35.01 0.56
CA ALA A 469 4.88 -34.27 0.44
C ALA A 469 5.42 -33.71 1.77
N VAL A 470 4.80 -34.02 2.91
CA VAL A 470 5.19 -33.45 4.22
C VAL A 470 5.67 -34.52 5.19
N ARG A 471 6.57 -34.12 6.09
CA ARG A 471 7.13 -34.98 7.13
C ARG A 471 6.30 -34.81 8.42
N PRO A 472 5.69 -35.89 8.95
CA PRO A 472 4.96 -35.83 10.21
C PRO A 472 5.85 -35.40 11.39
N GLY A 473 5.30 -34.56 12.27
CA GLY A 473 5.97 -33.98 13.43
C GLY A 473 6.98 -32.87 13.13
N ASP A 474 6.99 -32.33 11.91
CA ASP A 474 7.81 -31.17 11.55
C ASP A 474 7.13 -29.86 11.97
N ARG A 475 7.68 -29.17 12.98
CA ARG A 475 7.15 -27.88 13.47
C ARG A 475 7.17 -26.76 12.43
N SER A 476 7.95 -26.90 11.36
CA SER A 476 7.97 -25.94 10.25
C SER A 476 6.84 -26.17 9.24
N ALA A 477 6.09 -27.28 9.36
CA ALA A 477 4.92 -27.54 8.53
C ALA A 477 3.84 -26.47 8.78
N THR A 478 3.34 -25.90 7.69
CA THR A 478 2.40 -24.78 7.69
C THR A 478 1.52 -24.81 6.44
N PHE A 479 0.27 -24.35 6.57
CA PHE A 479 -0.59 -24.10 5.42
C PHE A 479 -0.16 -22.80 4.75
N ARG A 480 0.61 -22.90 3.66
CA ARG A 480 1.09 -21.73 2.92
C ARG A 480 0.00 -21.17 2.03
N LEU A 481 -0.44 -19.93 2.29
CA LEU A 481 -1.35 -19.22 1.40
C LEU A 481 -0.60 -18.79 0.13
N ARG A 482 -1.23 -18.96 -1.03
CA ARG A 482 -0.65 -18.65 -2.35
C ARG A 482 -1.41 -17.53 -3.03
N ASN A 483 -0.68 -16.71 -3.80
CA ASN A 483 -1.28 -15.62 -4.55
C ASN A 483 -2.30 -16.14 -5.57
N GLY A 484 -3.46 -15.48 -5.67
CA GLY A 484 -4.54 -15.88 -6.56
C GLY A 484 -5.30 -17.17 -6.19
N VAL A 485 -5.05 -17.74 -5.01
CA VAL A 485 -5.78 -18.91 -4.51
C VAL A 485 -6.78 -18.47 -3.44
N VAL A 486 -8.02 -18.89 -3.62
CA VAL A 486 -9.10 -18.68 -2.66
C VAL A 486 -9.30 -19.96 -1.88
N ILE A 487 -9.19 -19.93 -0.55
CA ILE A 487 -9.43 -21.08 0.32
C ILE A 487 -10.64 -20.77 1.19
N LYS A 488 -11.65 -21.64 1.15
CA LYS A 488 -12.92 -21.47 1.86
C LYS A 488 -13.23 -22.70 2.71
N GLY A 489 -13.34 -22.49 4.02
CA GLY A 489 -13.90 -23.44 4.98
C GLY A 489 -15.40 -23.24 5.16
N GLY A 490 -16.00 -24.05 6.02
CA GLY A 490 -17.43 -23.93 6.35
C GLY A 490 -18.35 -24.79 5.50
N TYR A 491 -17.83 -25.78 4.74
CA TYR A 491 -18.65 -26.65 3.90
C TYR A 491 -19.08 -27.93 4.60
N ALA A 492 -20.29 -28.39 4.27
CA ALA A 492 -20.91 -29.56 4.88
C ALA A 492 -20.18 -30.88 4.59
N GLY A 493 -19.68 -31.06 3.35
CA GLY A 493 -19.04 -32.30 2.92
C GLY A 493 -20.04 -33.40 2.48
N PRO A 494 -19.55 -34.52 1.92
CA PRO A 494 -20.35 -35.54 1.25
C PRO A 494 -21.39 -36.25 2.14
N ASP A 495 -21.20 -36.22 3.46
CA ASP A 495 -22.09 -36.89 4.41
C ASP A 495 -23.41 -36.14 4.67
N GLU A 496 -23.51 -34.88 4.23
CA GLU A 496 -24.70 -34.05 4.40
C GLU A 496 -25.59 -34.03 3.14
N PRO A 497 -26.91 -33.76 3.25
CA PRO A 497 -27.83 -33.78 2.12
C PRO A 497 -27.48 -32.82 0.97
N ASP A 498 -26.83 -31.71 1.29
CA ASP A 498 -26.21 -30.80 0.32
C ASP A 498 -24.75 -30.58 0.69
N PRO A 499 -23.81 -31.31 0.06
CA PRO A 499 -22.38 -31.20 0.36
C PRO A 499 -21.80 -29.80 0.13
N ASN A 500 -22.45 -28.98 -0.70
CA ASN A 500 -22.04 -27.60 -0.97
C ASN A 500 -22.72 -26.58 -0.05
N ALA A 501 -23.57 -27.01 0.89
CA ALA A 501 -24.10 -26.10 1.90
C ALA A 501 -22.94 -25.51 2.69
N ARG A 502 -22.92 -24.17 2.78
CA ARG A 502 -21.87 -23.42 3.47
C ARG A 502 -22.47 -22.61 4.62
N ASP A 503 -21.98 -22.89 5.82
CA ASP A 503 -22.29 -22.16 7.04
C ASP A 503 -21.10 -22.32 7.98
N VAL A 504 -20.32 -21.24 8.15
CA VAL A 504 -19.07 -21.22 8.93
C VAL A 504 -19.32 -21.54 10.41
N GLY A 505 -20.50 -21.22 10.94
CA GLY A 505 -20.85 -21.48 12.33
C GLY A 505 -21.28 -22.93 12.57
N LEU A 506 -21.91 -23.56 11.59
CA LEU A 506 -22.41 -24.94 11.68
C LEU A 506 -21.35 -25.97 11.26
N TYR A 507 -20.74 -25.79 10.09
CA TYR A 507 -19.81 -26.75 9.49
C TYR A 507 -18.36 -26.34 9.76
N ARG A 508 -17.95 -26.39 11.03
CA ARG A 508 -16.65 -25.87 11.46
C ARG A 508 -15.48 -26.56 10.76
N THR A 509 -14.65 -25.77 10.09
CA THR A 509 -13.37 -26.19 9.53
C THR A 509 -12.23 -25.61 10.36
N ILE A 510 -11.40 -26.47 10.93
CA ILE A 510 -10.33 -26.11 11.86
C ILE A 510 -8.98 -26.41 11.22
N LEU A 511 -8.12 -25.40 11.11
CA LEU A 511 -6.71 -25.52 10.79
C LEU A 511 -5.94 -25.51 12.11
N SER A 512 -5.32 -26.63 12.46
CA SER A 512 -4.70 -26.80 13.76
C SER A 512 -3.19 -27.01 13.66
N GLY A 513 -2.45 -26.34 14.54
CA GLY A 513 -1.02 -26.54 14.75
C GLY A 513 -0.68 -27.67 15.73
N GLU A 514 -1.67 -28.31 16.36
CA GLU A 514 -1.47 -29.46 17.29
C GLU A 514 -1.00 -30.74 16.56
N ILE A 515 0.23 -30.72 16.07
CA ILE A 515 0.87 -31.86 15.40
C ILE A 515 1.58 -32.77 16.41
N GLY A 516 1.82 -34.03 16.02
CA GLY A 516 2.55 -34.98 16.87
C GLY A 516 1.72 -35.50 18.05
N VAL A 517 2.12 -35.16 19.28
CA VAL A 517 1.52 -35.63 20.53
C VAL A 517 0.37 -34.72 20.94
N LEU A 518 -0.84 -35.29 20.96
CA LEU A 518 -2.05 -34.59 21.37
C LEU A 518 -1.86 -33.82 22.70
N ARG A 519 -2.21 -32.52 22.69
CA ARG A 519 -2.11 -31.58 23.83
C ARG A 519 -0.68 -31.31 24.34
N SER A 520 0.33 -31.55 23.52
CA SER A 520 1.70 -31.10 23.78
C SER A 520 1.99 -29.90 22.89
N ASN A 521 2.46 -28.80 23.46
CA ASN A 521 2.86 -27.63 22.69
C ASN A 521 4.32 -27.68 22.19
N VAL A 522 5.09 -28.68 22.65
CA VAL A 522 6.53 -28.81 22.35
C VAL A 522 6.78 -29.14 20.88
N ASP A 523 5.80 -29.81 20.27
CA ASP A 523 5.81 -30.29 18.90
C ASP A 523 4.82 -29.55 18.01
N ASN A 524 4.03 -28.60 18.52
CA ASN A 524 3.12 -27.80 17.69
C ASN A 524 3.85 -27.03 16.59
N SER A 525 3.18 -26.86 15.45
CA SER A 525 3.67 -25.98 14.39
C SER A 525 3.97 -24.58 14.92
N TYR A 526 5.05 -23.97 14.44
CA TYR A 526 5.36 -22.58 14.78
C TYR A 526 4.28 -21.65 14.25
N HIS A 527 3.93 -21.79 12.97
CA HIS A 527 2.88 -21.04 12.29
C HIS A 527 1.86 -22.01 11.72
N VAL A 528 0.59 -21.91 12.11
CA VAL A 528 -0.46 -22.72 11.47
C VAL A 528 -0.56 -22.33 9.99
N ILE A 529 -0.53 -21.02 9.71
CA ILE A 529 -0.58 -20.45 8.37
C ILE A 529 0.60 -19.51 8.17
N SER A 530 1.26 -19.63 7.02
CA SER A 530 2.31 -18.71 6.60
C SER A 530 1.95 -18.07 5.27
N VAL A 531 2.22 -16.78 5.19
CA VAL A 531 1.90 -15.95 4.06
C VAL A 531 3.11 -15.07 3.74
N SER A 532 3.67 -15.26 2.56
CA SER A 532 4.85 -14.54 2.12
C SER A 532 4.70 -14.19 0.66
N ASN A 533 4.89 -12.92 0.31
CA ASN A 533 4.81 -12.43 -1.06
C ASN A 533 3.46 -12.79 -1.73
N VAL A 534 2.32 -12.39 -1.16
CA VAL A 534 1.00 -12.59 -1.80
C VAL A 534 0.19 -11.30 -1.85
N GLY A 535 -0.62 -11.12 -2.88
CA GLY A 535 -1.54 -10.00 -3.02
C GLY A 535 -2.96 -10.32 -2.52
N ALA A 536 -3.87 -9.35 -2.68
CA ALA A 536 -5.28 -9.44 -2.26
C ALA A 536 -6.10 -10.55 -2.94
N ALA A 537 -5.59 -11.12 -4.04
CA ALA A 537 -6.21 -12.27 -4.70
C ALA A 537 -6.04 -13.58 -3.90
N ALA A 538 -5.12 -13.60 -2.92
CA ALA A 538 -5.05 -14.66 -1.93
C ALA A 538 -6.14 -14.46 -0.87
N VAL A 539 -7.06 -15.41 -0.74
CA VAL A 539 -8.20 -15.31 0.17
C VAL A 539 -8.24 -16.48 1.14
N LEU A 540 -8.39 -16.20 2.42
CA LEU A 540 -8.69 -17.16 3.48
C LEU A 540 -10.05 -16.82 4.09
N ASP A 541 -11.02 -17.72 3.98
CA ASP A 541 -12.41 -17.45 4.36
C ASP A 541 -13.04 -18.60 5.16
N GLY A 542 -13.51 -18.32 6.38
CA GLY A 542 -14.35 -19.24 7.15
C GLY A 542 -13.62 -20.36 7.89
N PHE A 543 -12.44 -20.09 8.45
CA PHE A 543 -11.65 -21.07 9.21
C PHE A 543 -11.52 -20.72 10.68
N THR A 544 -11.47 -21.74 11.55
CA THR A 544 -10.84 -21.62 12.87
C THR A 544 -9.35 -21.96 12.74
N VAL A 545 -8.47 -21.13 13.27
CA VAL A 545 -7.01 -21.31 13.26
C VAL A 545 -6.53 -21.39 14.71
N GLU A 546 -5.99 -22.54 15.11
CA GLU A 546 -5.64 -22.81 16.51
C GLU A 546 -4.38 -23.64 16.70
N GLY A 547 -3.82 -23.62 17.91
CA GLY A 547 -2.71 -24.51 18.29
C GLY A 547 -1.34 -24.13 17.73
N GLY A 548 -1.17 -22.95 17.14
CA GLY A 548 0.15 -22.44 16.76
C GLY A 548 1.01 -22.09 17.98
N TYR A 549 2.31 -22.40 17.94
CA TYR A 549 3.22 -22.20 19.07
C TYR A 549 4.61 -21.69 18.63
N ALA A 550 4.69 -20.41 18.27
CA ALA A 550 5.91 -19.74 17.81
C ALA A 550 6.83 -19.33 18.97
N ASP A 551 7.59 -20.28 19.53
CA ASP A 551 8.40 -20.09 20.75
C ASP A 551 9.91 -19.96 20.54
N ALA A 552 10.37 -19.85 19.28
CA ALA A 552 11.79 -19.79 18.93
C ALA A 552 12.52 -18.57 19.52
N ASN A 553 13.85 -18.53 19.41
CA ASN A 553 14.67 -17.43 19.96
C ASN A 553 14.36 -16.08 19.31
N TYR A 554 14.65 -14.98 20.01
CA TYR A 554 14.44 -13.62 19.50
C TYR A 554 15.20 -13.41 18.18
N GLY A 555 14.56 -12.77 17.18
CA GLY A 555 15.09 -12.57 15.84
C GLY A 555 14.94 -13.75 14.85
N ASP A 556 14.39 -14.89 15.29
CA ASP A 556 13.97 -15.99 14.41
C ASP A 556 12.53 -15.77 13.94
N VAL A 557 12.23 -16.02 12.67
CA VAL A 557 10.85 -15.90 12.15
C VAL A 557 9.86 -16.79 12.90
N ASN A 558 10.33 -17.93 13.43
CA ASN A 558 9.55 -18.91 14.19
C ASN A 558 9.18 -18.47 15.62
N ASN A 559 9.40 -17.20 15.97
CA ASN A 559 8.94 -16.61 17.23
C ASN A 559 7.74 -15.65 17.04
N CYS A 560 7.30 -15.45 15.81
CA CYS A 560 6.22 -14.53 15.45
C CYS A 560 4.99 -15.30 14.95
N GLY A 561 3.78 -14.74 15.08
CA GLY A 561 2.61 -15.21 14.33
C GLY A 561 2.26 -16.68 14.54
N GLY A 562 1.79 -17.04 15.73
CA GLY A 562 1.46 -18.42 16.07
C GLY A 562 0.36 -18.98 15.17
N GLY A 563 -0.75 -18.25 15.07
CA GLY A 563 -1.82 -18.57 14.12
C GLY A 563 -1.40 -18.27 12.68
N ILE A 564 -1.19 -16.99 12.37
CA ILE A 564 -0.87 -16.52 11.01
C ILE A 564 0.38 -15.63 11.02
N TYR A 565 1.37 -15.98 10.20
CA TYR A 565 2.54 -15.15 9.93
C TYR A 565 2.46 -14.53 8.52
N LEU A 566 2.60 -13.20 8.42
CA LEU A 566 2.51 -12.42 7.17
C LEU A 566 3.79 -11.61 6.92
N SER A 567 4.37 -11.76 5.72
CA SER A 567 5.53 -10.97 5.26
C SER A 567 5.34 -10.49 3.81
N TYR A 568 5.57 -9.21 3.52
CA TYR A 568 5.42 -8.63 2.16
C TYR A 568 4.09 -9.02 1.48
N SER A 569 2.99 -8.98 2.24
CA SER A 569 1.74 -9.62 1.84
C SER A 569 0.50 -8.76 2.12
N SER A 570 -0.51 -8.90 1.27
CA SER A 570 -1.79 -8.19 1.36
C SER A 570 -3.02 -9.08 1.13
N PRO A 571 -3.10 -10.29 1.73
CA PRO A 571 -4.24 -11.18 1.50
C PRO A 571 -5.55 -10.62 2.06
N SER A 572 -6.67 -11.18 1.61
CA SER A 572 -7.96 -11.02 2.25
C SER A 572 -8.23 -12.16 3.23
N ILE A 573 -8.48 -11.83 4.50
CA ILE A 573 -8.81 -12.78 5.56
C ILE A 573 -10.20 -12.43 6.09
N THR A 574 -11.16 -13.32 5.91
CA THR A 574 -12.58 -13.04 6.19
C THR A 574 -13.24 -14.16 6.99
N ASP A 575 -14.16 -13.83 7.89
CA ASP A 575 -14.97 -14.79 8.66
C ASP A 575 -14.14 -15.86 9.40
N CYS A 576 -12.90 -15.52 9.79
CA CYS A 576 -11.98 -16.43 10.46
C CYS A 576 -11.98 -16.23 11.98
N ASN A 577 -11.68 -17.31 12.73
CA ASN A 577 -11.47 -17.27 14.17
C ASN A 577 -10.05 -17.75 14.50
N LEU A 578 -9.18 -16.85 14.97
CA LEU A 578 -7.82 -17.16 15.43
C LEU A 578 -7.87 -17.30 16.94
N VAL A 579 -7.73 -18.53 17.43
CA VAL A 579 -7.97 -18.88 18.83
C VAL A 579 -6.85 -19.72 19.44
N ASP A 580 -6.54 -19.48 20.71
CA ASP A 580 -5.60 -20.30 21.49
C ASP A 580 -4.21 -20.48 20.82
N ASN A 581 -3.72 -19.44 20.15
CA ASN A 581 -2.38 -19.43 19.56
C ASN A 581 -1.38 -18.70 20.46
N TYR A 582 -0.13 -19.14 20.40
CA TYR A 582 0.98 -18.57 21.15
C TYR A 582 2.13 -18.15 20.24
N ALA A 583 2.71 -16.98 20.51
CA ALA A 583 3.95 -16.51 19.90
C ALA A 583 4.76 -15.68 20.89
N LYS A 584 5.96 -15.23 20.52
CA LYS A 584 6.59 -14.09 21.21
C LYS A 584 6.03 -12.77 20.70
N HIS A 585 5.79 -12.65 19.40
CA HIS A 585 5.16 -11.47 18.79
C HIS A 585 3.94 -11.90 17.97
N GLY A 586 2.75 -11.38 18.30
CA GLY A 586 1.54 -11.67 17.53
C GLY A 586 1.04 -13.10 17.74
N GLY A 587 0.41 -13.38 18.88
CA GLY A 587 -0.05 -14.73 19.22
C GLY A 587 -0.99 -15.30 18.17
N GLY A 588 -2.06 -14.55 17.86
CA GLY A 588 -2.96 -14.87 16.77
C GLY A 588 -2.34 -14.57 15.40
N MET A 589 -1.87 -13.33 15.19
CA MET A 589 -1.34 -12.89 13.89
C MET A 589 -0.13 -11.97 14.01
N PHE A 590 0.85 -12.12 13.11
CA PHE A 590 1.97 -11.20 12.98
C PHE A 590 2.10 -10.69 11.54
N SER A 591 2.19 -9.36 11.37
CA SER A 591 2.41 -8.71 10.07
C SER A 591 3.71 -7.94 10.05
N THR A 592 4.54 -8.18 9.05
CA THR A 592 5.86 -7.53 8.92
C THR A 592 6.20 -7.18 7.47
N ARG A 593 7.11 -6.22 7.30
CA ARG A 593 7.73 -5.82 6.02
C ARG A 593 6.67 -5.33 5.02
N ASP A 594 6.10 -4.16 5.33
CA ASP A 594 5.15 -3.46 4.46
C ASP A 594 3.88 -4.28 4.14
N CYS A 595 3.44 -5.11 5.10
CA CYS A 595 2.22 -5.91 4.96
C CYS A 595 0.97 -5.04 5.01
N THR A 596 0.00 -5.30 4.14
CA THR A 596 -1.28 -4.59 4.05
C THR A 596 -2.48 -5.55 3.94
N PRO A 597 -2.61 -6.56 4.83
CA PRO A 597 -3.74 -7.50 4.78
C PRO A 597 -5.06 -6.78 5.04
N THR A 598 -6.12 -7.22 4.37
CA THR A 598 -7.51 -6.81 4.70
C THR A 598 -8.16 -7.91 5.52
N ILE A 599 -8.58 -7.58 6.74
CA ILE A 599 -9.10 -8.51 7.73
C ILE A 599 -10.52 -8.06 8.07
N SER A 600 -11.52 -8.89 7.78
CA SER A 600 -12.92 -8.53 7.98
C SER A 600 -13.73 -9.62 8.67
N ASN A 601 -14.65 -9.23 9.55
CA ASN A 601 -15.55 -10.17 10.27
C ASN A 601 -14.80 -11.26 11.05
N CYS A 602 -13.57 -10.99 11.47
CA CYS A 602 -12.72 -11.97 12.13
C CYS A 602 -12.76 -11.85 13.65
N ARG A 603 -12.47 -12.96 14.33
CA ARG A 603 -12.27 -13.00 15.79
C ARG A 603 -10.84 -13.41 16.08
N LEU A 604 -10.16 -12.67 16.93
CA LEU A 604 -8.86 -13.02 17.51
C LEU A 604 -9.08 -13.14 19.02
N GLN A 605 -9.13 -14.37 19.52
CA GLN A 605 -9.56 -14.64 20.89
C GLN A 605 -8.60 -15.57 21.64
N ASP A 606 -8.42 -15.32 22.94
CA ASP A 606 -7.66 -16.20 23.84
C ASP A 606 -6.21 -16.49 23.38
N ASN A 607 -5.64 -15.62 22.53
CA ASN A 607 -4.26 -15.76 22.08
C ASN A 607 -3.30 -15.13 23.09
N SER A 608 -2.07 -15.65 23.15
CA SER A 608 -1.06 -15.19 24.09
C SER A 608 0.25 -14.85 23.39
N ALA A 609 0.88 -13.74 23.80
CA ALA A 609 2.22 -13.38 23.32
C ALA A 609 3.07 -12.65 24.37
N ILE A 610 4.32 -12.35 24.05
CA ILE A 610 5.07 -11.33 24.81
C ILE A 610 4.55 -9.94 24.41
N GLU A 611 4.43 -9.70 23.10
CA GLU A 611 3.89 -8.47 22.53
C GLU A 611 2.80 -8.81 21.49
N GLY A 612 1.66 -8.12 21.57
CA GLY A 612 0.56 -8.36 20.64
C GLY A 612 -0.11 -9.71 20.87
N GLY A 613 -0.83 -9.87 21.99
CA GLY A 613 -1.50 -11.13 22.32
C GLY A 613 -2.37 -11.64 21.18
N GLY A 614 -3.26 -10.77 20.68
CA GLY A 614 -4.05 -11.05 19.47
C GLY A 614 -3.24 -10.86 18.19
N MET A 615 -2.63 -9.68 18.01
CA MET A 615 -1.89 -9.34 16.80
C MET A 615 -0.69 -8.43 17.09
N ALA A 616 0.39 -8.58 16.32
CA ALA A 616 1.49 -7.62 16.28
C ALA A 616 1.81 -7.20 14.84
N ASN A 617 2.11 -5.92 14.67
CA ASN A 617 2.48 -5.31 13.39
C ASN A 617 3.82 -4.60 13.54
N GLU A 618 4.72 -4.85 12.60
CA GLU A 618 6.07 -4.26 12.57
C GLU A 618 6.48 -3.83 11.16
N HIS A 619 7.57 -3.07 11.08
CA HIS A 619 8.20 -2.67 9.82
C HIS A 619 7.21 -2.05 8.83
N HIS A 620 6.56 -0.96 9.26
CA HIS A 620 5.73 -0.09 8.42
C HIS A 620 4.49 -0.80 7.81
N SER A 621 4.06 -1.90 8.44
CA SER A 621 2.84 -2.61 8.05
C SER A 621 1.59 -1.77 8.35
N ARG A 622 0.58 -1.90 7.47
CA ARG A 622 -0.66 -1.09 7.49
C ARG A 622 -1.88 -2.00 7.29
N PRO A 623 -2.18 -2.94 8.21
CA PRO A 623 -3.34 -3.80 8.06
C PRO A 623 -4.64 -2.98 8.14
N ILE A 624 -5.65 -3.43 7.40
CA ILE A 624 -7.00 -2.84 7.40
C ILE A 624 -7.94 -3.83 8.08
N LEU A 625 -8.55 -3.40 9.18
CA LEU A 625 -9.45 -4.21 9.99
C LEU A 625 -10.85 -3.60 10.00
N ASP A 626 -11.85 -4.39 9.60
CA ASP A 626 -13.26 -4.01 9.67
C ASP A 626 -14.09 -5.08 10.39
N ASN A 627 -14.94 -4.65 11.32
CA ASN A 627 -15.84 -5.54 12.05
C ASN A 627 -15.13 -6.74 12.72
N CYS A 628 -13.93 -6.50 13.26
CA CYS A 628 -13.14 -7.53 13.94
C CYS A 628 -13.33 -7.48 15.46
N VAL A 629 -13.22 -8.63 16.12
CA VAL A 629 -13.28 -8.74 17.58
C VAL A 629 -11.96 -9.29 18.11
N PHE A 630 -11.33 -8.54 19.00
CA PHE A 630 -10.17 -8.95 19.80
C PHE A 630 -10.63 -9.18 21.23
N SER A 631 -10.65 -10.43 21.71
CA SER A 631 -11.17 -10.72 23.05
C SER A 631 -10.28 -11.63 23.88
N SER A 632 -10.10 -11.31 25.15
CA SER A 632 -9.39 -12.16 26.12
C SER A 632 -7.94 -12.48 25.74
N ASN A 633 -7.32 -11.70 24.85
CA ASN A 633 -5.93 -11.92 24.46
C ASN A 633 -4.98 -11.38 25.55
N GLN A 634 -3.82 -12.03 25.70
CA GLN A 634 -2.88 -11.77 26.79
C GLN A 634 -1.47 -11.47 26.27
N ALA A 635 -0.90 -10.35 26.69
CA ALA A 635 0.50 -9.99 26.43
C ALA A 635 1.30 -9.95 27.74
N GLN A 636 2.48 -10.57 27.74
CA GLN A 636 3.39 -10.52 28.90
C GLN A 636 4.09 -9.16 29.05
N SER A 637 4.05 -8.31 28.02
CA SER A 637 4.65 -6.97 28.02
C SER A 637 3.63 -5.93 27.58
N THR A 638 3.36 -5.83 26.27
CA THR A 638 2.54 -4.74 25.71
C THR A 638 1.59 -5.20 24.61
N GLY A 639 0.48 -4.48 24.44
CA GLY A 639 -0.49 -4.74 23.37
C GLY A 639 -1.24 -6.06 23.58
N GLY A 640 -2.11 -6.15 24.58
CA GLY A 640 -2.87 -7.38 24.83
C GLY A 640 -3.70 -7.79 23.62
N GLY A 641 -4.41 -6.84 23.01
CA GLY A 641 -5.08 -7.03 21.72
C GLY A 641 -4.12 -6.86 20.55
N ILE A 642 -3.64 -5.63 20.32
CA ILE A 642 -2.72 -5.27 19.22
C ILE A 642 -1.48 -4.56 19.74
N TYR A 643 -0.32 -4.97 19.23
CA TYR A 643 0.93 -4.24 19.30
C TYR A 643 1.30 -3.66 17.93
N ASN A 644 1.54 -2.35 17.84
CA ASN A 644 2.04 -1.68 16.63
C ASN A 644 3.44 -1.11 16.90
N GLY A 645 4.46 -1.76 16.35
CA GLY A 645 5.86 -1.33 16.38
C GLY A 645 6.27 -0.59 15.10
N ASP A 646 7.41 0.10 15.13
CA ASP A 646 8.12 0.63 13.96
C ASP A 646 7.25 1.38 12.93
N HIS A 647 6.55 2.44 13.36
CA HIS A 647 5.77 3.34 12.49
C HIS A 647 4.63 2.64 11.74
N CYS A 648 4.04 1.58 12.31
CA CYS A 648 2.85 0.95 11.73
C CYS A 648 1.61 1.84 11.84
N GLU A 649 0.79 1.86 10.78
CA GLU A 649 -0.40 2.71 10.66
C GLU A 649 -1.65 1.89 10.31
N PRO A 650 -2.13 1.01 11.21
CA PRO A 650 -3.33 0.22 10.94
C PRO A 650 -4.57 1.11 10.84
N LEU A 651 -5.52 0.70 9.99
CA LEU A 651 -6.85 1.29 9.88
C LEU A 651 -7.86 0.34 10.53
N LEU A 652 -8.56 0.82 11.57
CA LEU A 652 -9.53 0.04 12.32
C LEU A 652 -10.91 0.70 12.23
N ALA A 653 -11.88 -0.06 11.75
CA ALA A 653 -13.27 0.34 11.65
C ALA A 653 -14.17 -0.69 12.33
N ASN A 654 -15.13 -0.22 13.14
CA ASN A 654 -16.17 -1.06 13.74
C ASN A 654 -15.61 -2.26 14.54
N CYS A 655 -14.42 -2.11 15.12
CA CYS A 655 -13.74 -3.19 15.83
C CYS A 655 -14.03 -3.15 17.33
N ILE A 656 -14.10 -4.32 17.95
CA ILE A 656 -14.32 -4.48 19.40
C ILE A 656 -13.07 -5.10 20.04
N PHE A 657 -12.53 -4.44 21.07
CA PHE A 657 -11.47 -4.93 21.92
C PHE A 657 -12.02 -5.14 23.33
N ALA A 658 -12.22 -6.40 23.73
CA ALA A 658 -12.86 -6.74 24.99
C ALA A 658 -11.99 -7.62 25.88
N ASN A 659 -11.79 -7.23 27.15
CA ASN A 659 -11.09 -8.05 28.15
C ASN A 659 -9.65 -8.46 27.77
N ASN A 660 -8.98 -7.70 26.91
CA ASN A 660 -7.57 -7.95 26.59
C ASN A 660 -6.69 -7.43 27.72
N THR A 661 -5.60 -8.14 28.00
CA THR A 661 -4.72 -7.85 29.13
C THR A 661 -3.26 -7.77 28.69
N ALA A 662 -2.55 -6.72 29.12
CA ALA A 662 -1.10 -6.62 29.06
C ALA A 662 -0.54 -6.40 30.47
N LEU A 663 0.68 -6.83 30.76
CA LEU A 663 1.29 -6.54 32.07
C LEU A 663 1.70 -5.06 32.19
N ASP A 664 2.30 -4.48 31.14
CA ASP A 664 2.90 -3.16 31.22
C ASP A 664 2.05 -2.06 30.56
N ARG A 665 1.79 -2.17 29.25
CA ARG A 665 1.19 -1.07 28.47
C ARG A 665 0.23 -1.53 27.39
N GLY A 666 -0.87 -0.80 27.18
CA GLY A 666 -1.77 -1.03 26.06
C GLY A 666 -2.54 -2.34 26.21
N GLY A 667 -3.52 -2.38 27.11
CA GLY A 667 -4.29 -3.60 27.36
C GLY A 667 -5.03 -4.07 26.11
N ALA A 668 -5.71 -3.15 25.42
CA ALA A 668 -6.23 -3.40 24.08
C ALA A 668 -5.21 -3.07 23.00
N ILE A 669 -4.70 -1.83 22.94
CA ILE A 669 -3.80 -1.39 21.85
C ILE A 669 -2.57 -0.69 22.41
N PHE A 670 -1.39 -1.05 21.90
CA PHE A 670 -0.15 -0.33 22.11
C PHE A 670 0.40 0.19 20.76
N ASN A 671 0.79 1.45 20.70
CA ASN A 671 1.40 2.07 19.52
C ASN A 671 2.77 2.67 19.85
N SER A 672 3.75 2.42 18.98
CA SER A 672 5.10 2.96 19.06
C SER A 672 5.46 3.66 17.75
N TRP A 673 5.53 5.00 17.80
CA TRP A 673 5.85 5.89 16.67
C TRP A 673 4.89 5.81 15.47
N GLY A 674 3.86 4.96 15.55
CA GLY A 674 2.81 4.80 14.54
C GLY A 674 1.60 5.70 14.81
N SER A 675 0.85 5.99 13.75
CA SER A 675 -0.35 6.85 13.82
C SER A 675 -1.59 6.07 13.35
N PRO A 676 -2.10 5.11 14.14
CA PRO A 676 -3.27 4.34 13.77
C PRO A 676 -4.52 5.21 13.65
N ARG A 677 -5.46 4.76 12.84
CA ARG A 677 -6.76 5.42 12.64
C ARG A 677 -7.87 4.51 13.13
N LEU A 678 -8.62 4.96 14.13
CA LEU A 678 -9.73 4.21 14.71
C LEU A 678 -11.04 4.95 14.42
N SER A 679 -12.03 4.22 13.92
CA SER A 679 -13.38 4.73 13.68
C SER A 679 -14.42 3.76 14.23
N ASN A 680 -15.34 4.27 15.06
CA ASN A 680 -16.43 3.49 15.65
C ASN A 680 -15.94 2.21 16.35
N CYS A 681 -14.79 2.28 17.02
CA CYS A 681 -14.21 1.14 17.72
C CYS A 681 -14.56 1.18 19.21
N GLU A 682 -14.77 0.01 19.80
CA GLU A 682 -15.08 -0.15 21.22
C GLU A 682 -13.92 -0.83 21.94
N LEU A 683 -13.32 -0.16 22.92
CA LEU A 683 -12.25 -0.67 23.78
C LEU A 683 -12.80 -0.82 25.19
N ILE A 684 -13.26 -2.03 25.52
CA ILE A 684 -14.06 -2.31 26.71
C ILE A 684 -13.37 -3.28 27.67
N SER A 685 -13.31 -2.92 28.95
CA SER A 685 -12.83 -3.79 30.04
C SER A 685 -11.42 -4.35 29.84
N ASN A 686 -10.56 -3.63 29.12
CA ASN A 686 -9.17 -4.02 28.91
C ASN A 686 -8.30 -3.57 30.08
N SER A 687 -7.20 -4.28 30.33
CA SER A 687 -6.36 -4.06 31.50
C SER A 687 -4.88 -3.98 31.15
N ALA A 688 -4.19 -2.97 31.69
CA ALA A 688 -2.73 -2.89 31.68
C ALA A 688 -2.20 -2.12 32.89
N GLY A 689 -0.89 -2.17 33.13
CA GLY A 689 -0.25 -1.26 34.08
C GLY A 689 -0.54 0.22 33.76
N THR A 690 -0.54 0.56 32.46
CA THR A 690 -0.90 1.89 31.92
C THR A 690 -1.49 1.78 30.50
N GLY A 691 -2.37 2.70 30.11
CA GLY A 691 -3.12 2.62 28.85
C GLY A 691 -3.94 1.34 28.72
N GLY A 692 -4.81 1.05 29.69
CA GLY A 692 -5.68 -0.13 29.70
C GLY A 692 -6.46 -0.30 28.39
N GLY A 693 -7.10 0.76 27.91
CA GLY A 693 -7.67 0.77 26.56
C GLY A 693 -6.57 0.92 25.51
N MET A 694 -5.91 2.07 25.49
CA MET A 694 -4.83 2.32 24.54
C MET A 694 -3.65 3.06 25.16
N TYR A 695 -2.44 2.69 24.75
CA TYR A 695 -1.21 3.42 25.02
C TYR A 695 -0.59 3.88 23.70
N ASP A 696 -0.40 5.19 23.55
CA ASP A 696 0.25 5.80 22.39
C ASP A 696 1.61 6.38 22.79
N HIS A 697 2.68 5.93 22.13
CA HIS A 697 4.03 6.41 22.34
C HIS A 697 4.51 7.14 21.09
N ARG A 698 4.61 8.47 21.13
CA ARG A 698 5.17 9.28 20.03
C ARG A 698 4.42 9.15 18.71
N GLY A 699 3.11 8.88 18.77
CA GLY A 699 2.23 8.77 17.61
C GLY A 699 1.35 10.00 17.43
N SER A 700 0.65 10.05 16.30
CA SER A 700 -0.41 11.04 16.02
C SER A 700 -1.73 10.33 15.65
N PRO A 701 -2.28 9.46 16.51
CA PRO A 701 -3.44 8.66 16.16
C PRO A 701 -4.69 9.54 15.99
N LYS A 702 -5.57 9.16 15.06
CA LYS A 702 -6.89 9.80 14.88
C LYS A 702 -8.00 8.85 15.30
N LEU A 703 -8.82 9.30 16.25
CA LEU A 703 -9.92 8.53 16.83
C LEU A 703 -11.22 9.27 16.56
N THR A 704 -12.18 8.60 15.93
CA THR A 704 -13.50 9.17 15.66
C THR A 704 -14.60 8.20 16.10
N GLY A 705 -15.56 8.66 16.90
CA GLY A 705 -16.69 7.82 17.32
C GLY A 705 -16.29 6.63 18.20
N CYS A 706 -15.13 6.67 18.84
CA CYS A 706 -14.59 5.52 19.59
C CYS A 706 -15.04 5.55 21.06
N VAL A 707 -15.21 4.36 21.62
CA VAL A 707 -15.67 4.16 23.01
C VAL A 707 -14.59 3.47 23.83
N PHE A 708 -14.25 4.05 24.98
CA PHE A 708 -13.33 3.50 25.97
C PHE A 708 -14.09 3.28 27.27
N GLY A 709 -14.49 2.04 27.55
CA GLY A 709 -15.40 1.71 28.64
C GLY A 709 -14.80 0.73 29.67
N GLY A 710 -14.76 1.09 30.95
CA GLY A 710 -14.42 0.15 32.01
C GLY A 710 -12.96 -0.35 32.01
N ASN A 711 -12.04 0.34 31.34
CA ASN A 711 -10.64 -0.10 31.24
C ASN A 711 -9.88 0.15 32.55
N GLN A 712 -8.91 -0.72 32.85
CA GLN A 712 -8.04 -0.63 34.04
C GLN A 712 -6.62 -0.24 33.62
N GLY A 713 -6.09 0.79 34.29
CA GLY A 713 -4.83 1.43 33.93
C GLY A 713 -5.00 2.57 32.94
N THR A 714 -6.09 3.36 33.04
CA THR A 714 -6.45 4.49 32.16
C THR A 714 -7.10 4.05 30.84
N GLY A 715 -8.10 4.80 30.37
CA GLY A 715 -8.73 4.59 29.06
C GLY A 715 -7.73 4.80 27.92
N LEU A 716 -7.17 6.00 27.80
CA LEU A 716 -6.13 6.35 26.83
C LEU A 716 -4.95 7.04 27.51
N ARG A 717 -3.74 6.51 27.32
CA ARG A 717 -2.51 7.20 27.71
C ARG A 717 -1.72 7.61 26.46
N GLY A 718 -1.42 8.90 26.33
CA GLY A 718 -0.49 9.43 25.33
C GLY A 718 0.82 9.85 25.97
N TYR A 719 1.93 9.25 25.58
CA TYR A 719 3.28 9.71 25.92
C TYR A 719 3.90 10.35 24.69
N ASP A 720 4.16 11.65 24.77
CA ASP A 720 4.68 12.45 23.66
C ASP A 720 3.78 12.31 22.40
N SER A 721 2.47 12.20 22.64
CA SER A 721 1.44 11.88 21.65
C SER A 721 0.77 13.15 21.12
N HIS A 722 0.38 13.08 19.85
CA HIS A 722 -0.28 14.15 19.10
C HIS A 722 -1.71 13.79 18.67
N ALA A 723 -2.39 12.97 19.46
CA ALA A 723 -3.67 12.39 19.11
C ALA A 723 -4.77 13.44 18.84
N VAL A 724 -5.65 13.11 17.89
CA VAL A 724 -6.88 13.86 17.59
C VAL A 724 -8.08 12.98 17.90
N LEU A 725 -8.94 13.45 18.80
CA LEU A 725 -10.12 12.73 19.28
C LEU A 725 -11.38 13.52 18.90
N GLU A 726 -12.29 12.87 18.17
CA GLU A 726 -13.55 13.46 17.72
C GLU A 726 -14.70 12.51 18.09
N HIS A 727 -15.77 13.00 18.72
CA HIS A 727 -16.95 12.19 19.04
C HIS A 727 -16.66 10.91 19.85
N CYS A 728 -15.63 10.94 20.71
CA CYS A 728 -15.25 9.77 21.51
C CYS A 728 -15.88 9.80 22.91
N GLU A 729 -16.13 8.62 23.47
CA GLU A 729 -16.66 8.46 24.82
C GLU A 729 -15.66 7.69 25.70
N PHE A 730 -15.38 8.21 26.88
CA PHE A 730 -14.56 7.57 27.91
C PHE A 730 -15.39 7.41 29.16
N TYR A 731 -15.82 6.18 29.48
CA TYR A 731 -16.66 5.94 30.65
C TYR A 731 -16.12 4.86 31.60
N SER A 732 -16.30 5.09 32.91
CA SER A 732 -16.00 4.10 33.96
C SER A 732 -14.57 3.52 33.91
N ASN A 733 -13.62 4.23 33.30
CA ASN A 733 -12.24 3.80 33.28
C ASN A 733 -11.57 4.13 34.62
N SER A 734 -10.58 3.32 35.00
CA SER A 734 -9.85 3.49 36.24
C SER A 734 -8.35 3.54 36.00
N GLY A 735 -7.64 4.48 36.64
CA GLY A 735 -6.21 4.66 36.46
C GLY A 735 -5.51 5.12 37.74
N PHE A 736 -4.17 5.09 37.75
CA PHE A 736 -3.43 5.79 38.80
C PHE A 736 -3.52 7.30 38.59
N THR A 737 -3.35 7.73 37.34
CA THR A 737 -3.45 9.11 36.83
C THR A 737 -4.35 9.10 35.60
N GLY A 738 -5.21 10.10 35.42
CA GLY A 738 -6.04 10.23 34.22
C GLY A 738 -6.97 9.04 34.02
N GLY A 739 -8.10 8.97 34.71
CA GLY A 739 -8.96 7.77 34.64
C GLY A 739 -9.43 7.51 33.21
N GLY A 740 -9.96 8.53 32.55
CA GLY A 740 -10.32 8.49 31.13
C GLY A 740 -9.10 8.67 30.23
N LEU A 741 -8.34 9.75 30.43
CA LEU A 741 -7.19 10.11 29.59
C LEU A 741 -6.00 10.65 30.40
N GLU A 742 -4.80 10.21 30.03
CA GLU A 742 -3.53 10.74 30.52
C GLU A 742 -2.65 11.21 29.35
N LEU A 743 -2.07 12.41 29.45
CA LEU A 743 -1.13 12.96 28.47
C LEU A 743 0.17 13.43 29.13
N ASP A 744 1.28 12.83 28.71
CA ASP A 744 2.63 13.21 29.11
C ASP A 744 3.36 13.87 27.92
N PHE A 745 3.88 15.09 28.08
CA PHE A 745 4.80 15.76 27.12
C PHE A 745 4.27 16.04 25.69
N GLY A 746 3.07 15.59 25.32
CA GLY A 746 2.48 15.75 23.97
C GLY A 746 1.47 16.89 23.85
N TYR A 747 0.73 16.91 22.73
CA TYR A 747 -0.39 17.83 22.53
C TYR A 747 -1.61 17.08 22.00
N MET A 748 -2.80 17.26 22.55
CA MET A 748 -4.01 16.61 22.02
C MET A 748 -5.11 17.62 21.73
N THR A 749 -5.79 17.40 20.60
CA THR A 749 -7.02 18.11 20.24
C THR A 749 -8.20 17.17 20.44
N ILE A 750 -9.16 17.59 21.25
CA ILE A 750 -10.29 16.79 21.67
C ILE A 750 -11.56 17.59 21.38
N SER A 751 -12.44 17.07 20.53
CA SER A 751 -13.68 17.73 20.16
C SER A 751 -14.89 16.81 20.30
N ASN A 752 -15.99 17.37 20.80
CA ASN A 752 -17.26 16.66 20.87
C ASN A 752 -17.20 15.33 21.64
N CYS A 753 -16.31 15.25 22.64
CA CYS A 753 -16.08 14.03 23.42
C CYS A 753 -16.77 14.07 24.78
N VAL A 754 -17.07 12.89 25.32
CA VAL A 754 -17.64 12.69 26.66
C VAL A 754 -16.62 11.94 27.53
N PHE A 755 -16.36 12.47 28.73
CA PHE A 755 -15.58 11.80 29.78
C PHE A 755 -16.48 11.64 31.01
N SER A 756 -16.91 10.42 31.31
CA SER A 756 -17.94 10.16 32.32
C SER A 756 -17.57 9.08 33.34
N GLY A 757 -17.77 9.35 34.63
CA GLY A 757 -17.65 8.29 35.65
C GLY A 757 -16.26 7.65 35.77
N ASN A 758 -15.21 8.29 35.26
CA ASN A 758 -13.85 7.75 35.34
C ASN A 758 -13.23 8.04 36.72
N GLU A 759 -12.39 7.14 37.20
CA GLU A 759 -11.74 7.23 38.51
C GLU A 759 -10.21 7.23 38.40
N ALA A 760 -9.54 8.14 39.11
CA ALA A 760 -8.09 8.09 39.28
C ALA A 760 -7.63 8.57 40.66
N SER A 761 -6.33 8.43 40.94
CA SER A 761 -5.76 9.13 42.10
C SER A 761 -5.61 10.63 41.84
N TRP A 762 -5.37 11.03 40.58
CA TRP A 762 -5.20 12.41 40.13
C TRP A 762 -5.78 12.55 38.72
N GLY A 763 -6.55 13.61 38.45
CA GLY A 763 -7.18 13.78 37.13
C GLY A 763 -8.21 12.69 36.84
N GLY A 764 -9.36 12.70 37.50
CA GLY A 764 -10.35 11.62 37.40
C GLY A 764 -10.80 11.37 35.96
N GLY A 765 -11.20 12.43 35.27
CA GLY A 765 -11.49 12.38 33.83
C GLY A 765 -10.20 12.44 33.00
N ILE A 766 -9.47 13.55 33.13
CA ILE A 766 -8.30 13.86 32.30
C ILE A 766 -7.13 14.34 33.17
N TYR A 767 -5.94 13.84 32.88
CA TYR A 767 -4.68 14.25 33.49
C TYR A 767 -3.66 14.68 32.44
N GLY A 768 -3.13 15.89 32.57
CA GLY A 768 -1.99 16.38 31.81
C GLY A 768 -0.76 16.55 32.70
N TYR A 769 0.40 16.07 32.25
CA TYR A 769 1.65 16.14 32.99
C TYR A 769 2.79 16.79 32.20
N GLY A 770 3.70 17.42 32.95
CA GLY A 770 4.90 18.03 32.40
C GLY A 770 4.56 19.14 31.41
N THR A 771 5.10 19.05 30.20
CA THR A 771 4.90 20.04 29.13
C THR A 771 3.69 19.77 28.25
N SER A 772 2.75 18.92 28.68
CA SER A 772 1.56 18.57 27.88
C SER A 772 0.68 19.77 27.55
N SER A 773 0.08 19.78 26.35
CA SER A 773 -0.95 20.72 25.92
C SER A 773 -2.26 20.01 25.59
N LEU A 774 -3.38 20.48 26.16
CA LEU A 774 -4.71 19.93 25.94
C LEU A 774 -5.64 21.02 25.41
N THR A 775 -6.21 20.81 24.22
CA THR A 775 -7.24 21.69 23.65
C THR A 775 -8.55 20.94 23.50
N LEU A 776 -9.57 21.37 24.25
CA LEU A 776 -10.89 20.78 24.29
C LEU A 776 -11.93 21.74 23.72
N THR A 777 -12.76 21.26 22.80
CA THR A 777 -13.87 22.04 22.21
C THR A 777 -15.16 21.23 22.24
N ASN A 778 -16.25 21.82 22.73
CA ASN A 778 -17.54 21.15 22.80
C ASN A 778 -17.45 19.81 23.56
N CYS A 779 -16.73 19.71 24.68
CA CYS A 779 -16.59 18.45 25.43
C CYS A 779 -17.46 18.45 26.70
N THR A 780 -17.93 17.26 27.10
CA THR A 780 -18.61 17.06 28.40
C THR A 780 -17.74 16.20 29.31
N ILE A 781 -17.33 16.73 30.45
CA ILE A 781 -16.54 16.03 31.47
C ILE A 781 -17.39 15.98 32.74
N ALA A 782 -17.97 14.83 33.05
CA ALA A 782 -18.96 14.74 34.12
C ALA A 782 -18.83 13.49 35.00
N CYS A 783 -19.24 13.60 36.27
CA CYS A 783 -19.28 12.47 37.20
C CYS A 783 -17.93 11.76 37.42
N ASN A 784 -16.80 12.37 37.06
CA ASN A 784 -15.48 11.76 37.25
C ASN A 784 -14.97 12.02 38.68
N SER A 785 -14.12 11.12 39.19
CA SER A 785 -13.64 11.17 40.56
C SER A 785 -12.12 11.06 40.66
N ALA A 786 -11.51 11.97 41.41
CA ALA A 786 -10.10 11.88 41.82
C ALA A 786 -10.01 11.68 43.35
N LYS A 787 -9.00 10.94 43.82
CA LYS A 787 -8.69 10.83 45.26
C LYS A 787 -7.97 12.08 45.78
N GLY A 788 -7.03 12.59 45.00
CA GLY A 788 -6.41 13.90 45.15
C GLY A 788 -7.13 14.91 44.27
N ASP A 789 -6.37 15.73 43.56
CA ASP A 789 -6.85 16.90 42.83
C ASP A 789 -7.43 16.58 41.43
N GLY A 790 -8.35 17.44 40.98
CA GLY A 790 -8.85 17.50 39.61
C GLY A 790 -9.74 16.31 39.26
N GLY A 791 -10.90 16.22 39.89
CA GLY A 791 -11.91 15.19 39.59
C GLY A 791 -12.26 15.15 38.10
N GLY A 792 -12.50 16.31 37.50
CA GLY A 792 -12.71 16.46 36.06
C GLY A 792 -11.38 16.47 35.31
N ILE A 793 -10.65 17.58 35.41
CA ILE A 793 -9.38 17.79 34.72
C ILE A 793 -8.32 18.28 35.70
N LEU A 794 -7.17 17.61 35.71
CA LEU A 794 -5.93 18.14 36.26
C LEU A 794 -4.99 18.46 35.09
N GLY A 795 -4.86 19.74 34.76
CA GLY A 795 -4.18 20.23 33.57
C GLY A 795 -2.66 20.26 33.70
N GLY A 796 -1.98 20.07 32.57
CA GLY A 796 -0.52 20.19 32.46
C GLY A 796 -0.06 21.63 32.22
N ASN A 797 0.89 21.82 31.31
CA ASN A 797 1.47 23.13 31.01
C ASN A 797 0.47 24.07 30.32
N GLU A 798 -0.30 23.56 29.36
CA GLU A 798 -1.31 24.32 28.64
C GLU A 798 -2.65 23.56 28.65
N LEU A 799 -3.72 24.27 28.99
CA LEU A 799 -5.07 23.75 28.99
C LEU A 799 -6.01 24.81 28.41
N ILE A 800 -6.67 24.47 27.31
CA ILE A 800 -7.57 25.35 26.56
C ILE A 800 -8.93 24.68 26.42
N LEU A 801 -9.99 25.32 26.91
CA LEU A 801 -11.37 24.85 26.85
C LEU A 801 -12.26 25.90 26.18
N PHE A 802 -13.02 25.45 25.19
CA PHE A 802 -14.11 26.22 24.57
C PHE A 802 -15.40 25.40 24.56
N ASN A 803 -16.52 26.02 24.91
CA ASN A 803 -17.85 25.40 24.82
C ASN A 803 -17.96 24.09 25.60
N CYS A 804 -17.19 23.92 26.69
CA CYS A 804 -17.16 22.67 27.44
C CYS A 804 -18.16 22.71 28.60
N ILE A 805 -18.60 21.53 29.05
CA ILE A 805 -19.38 21.36 30.27
C ILE A 805 -18.58 20.49 31.24
N LEU A 806 -18.33 21.01 32.43
CA LEU A 806 -17.68 20.31 33.53
C LEU A 806 -18.60 20.31 34.74
N TRP A 807 -19.14 19.14 35.05
CA TRP A 807 -20.26 19.04 35.98
C TRP A 807 -20.26 17.75 36.79
N GLU A 808 -20.56 17.85 38.08
CA GLU A 808 -20.65 16.71 38.99
C GLU A 808 -19.34 15.89 39.07
N ASN A 809 -18.18 16.47 38.74
CA ASN A 809 -16.91 15.84 39.07
C ASN A 809 -16.59 16.07 40.56
N SER A 810 -15.81 15.15 41.15
CA SER A 810 -15.42 15.23 42.55
C SER A 810 -13.94 14.97 42.77
N ASP A 811 -13.33 15.73 43.66
CA ASP A 811 -11.98 15.52 44.14
C ASP A 811 -11.97 15.41 45.69
N ASP A 812 -10.78 15.31 46.28
CA ASP A 812 -10.57 15.44 47.73
C ASP A 812 -11.25 14.33 48.57
N TRP A 813 -10.77 13.10 48.39
CA TRP A 813 -11.39 11.88 48.94
C TRP A 813 -12.88 11.72 48.55
N GLY A 814 -13.28 12.29 47.40
CA GLY A 814 -14.55 12.08 46.71
C GLY A 814 -15.74 12.89 47.26
N ARG A 815 -15.52 14.10 47.80
CA ARG A 815 -16.58 14.83 48.55
C ARG A 815 -16.83 16.28 48.15
N THR A 816 -15.91 16.92 47.45
CA THR A 816 -16.06 18.31 46.98
C THR A 816 -16.53 18.32 45.53
N ARG A 817 -17.52 19.16 45.21
CA ARG A 817 -18.06 19.39 43.85
C ARG A 817 -17.97 20.88 43.52
N ASP A 818 -16.83 21.48 43.83
CA ASP A 818 -16.54 22.90 43.60
C ASP A 818 -15.68 23.09 42.35
N GLU A 819 -15.26 24.33 42.09
CA GLU A 819 -14.45 24.70 40.91
C GLU A 819 -13.15 23.89 40.84
N SER A 820 -12.46 23.66 41.96
CA SER A 820 -11.24 22.84 42.03
C SER A 820 -11.48 21.40 41.63
N ALA A 821 -12.62 20.83 42.01
CA ALA A 821 -13.02 19.49 41.60
C ALA A 821 -13.24 19.36 40.10
N GLN A 822 -13.67 20.43 39.44
CA GLN A 822 -13.88 20.42 38.00
C GLN A 822 -12.55 20.59 37.26
N ILE A 823 -11.76 21.60 37.65
CA ILE A 823 -10.54 22.00 36.95
C ILE A 823 -9.47 22.46 37.94
N GLN A 824 -8.30 21.87 37.83
CA GLN A 824 -7.09 22.38 38.46
C GLN A 824 -5.97 22.51 37.42
N ALA A 825 -5.50 23.75 37.19
CA ALA A 825 -4.43 24.06 36.26
C ALA A 825 -3.79 25.42 36.63
N SER A 826 -2.54 25.65 36.22
CA SER A 826 -1.81 26.88 36.63
C SER A 826 -2.27 28.15 35.91
N ASN A 827 -2.53 28.08 34.59
CA ASN A 827 -3.00 29.21 33.78
C ASN A 827 -3.89 28.73 32.62
N PRO A 828 -5.06 28.13 32.90
CA PRO A 828 -5.92 27.63 31.83
C PRO A 828 -6.59 28.77 31.06
N ILE A 829 -6.92 28.52 29.80
CA ILE A 829 -7.81 29.39 29.00
C ILE A 829 -9.16 28.69 28.93
N ILE A 830 -10.16 29.24 29.61
CA ILE A 830 -11.49 28.64 29.68
C ILE A 830 -12.48 29.69 29.20
N ASN A 831 -13.13 29.46 28.06
CA ASN A 831 -14.11 30.39 27.53
C ASN A 831 -15.40 29.67 27.16
N PHE A 832 -16.51 30.39 27.27
CA PHE A 832 -17.84 29.95 26.87
C PHE A 832 -18.19 28.57 27.39
N SER A 833 -17.81 28.26 28.64
CA SER A 833 -17.95 26.93 29.22
C SER A 833 -18.82 26.93 30.48
N CYS A 834 -19.51 25.83 30.75
CA CYS A 834 -20.30 25.63 31.95
C CYS A 834 -19.49 24.83 32.97
N VAL A 835 -19.09 25.47 34.08
CA VAL A 835 -18.22 24.84 35.09
C VAL A 835 -18.90 24.93 36.46
N GLN A 836 -19.14 23.77 37.08
CA GLN A 836 -19.76 23.72 38.40
C GLN A 836 -18.93 24.47 39.44
N GLY A 837 -19.58 25.35 40.20
CA GLY A 837 -18.94 26.14 41.26
C GLY A 837 -18.03 27.27 40.75
N TRP A 838 -18.12 27.64 39.47
CA TRP A 838 -17.26 28.66 38.85
C TRP A 838 -17.19 29.95 39.67
N THR A 839 -16.00 30.28 40.17
CA THR A 839 -15.78 31.47 41.01
C THR A 839 -15.21 32.63 40.19
N ASN A 840 -14.91 32.40 38.91
CA ASN A 840 -14.27 33.36 38.00
C ASN A 840 -12.81 33.69 38.38
N THR A 841 -12.18 32.91 39.26
CA THR A 841 -10.79 33.12 39.68
C THR A 841 -9.79 32.68 38.61
N LEU A 842 -10.13 31.68 37.80
CA LEU A 842 -9.32 31.20 36.67
C LEU A 842 -9.44 32.09 35.42
N GLY A 843 -10.28 33.13 35.44
CA GLY A 843 -10.45 34.08 34.33
C GLY A 843 -11.18 33.50 33.12
N GLY A 844 -11.12 34.20 31.98
CA GLY A 844 -11.86 33.82 30.76
C GLY A 844 -13.19 34.57 30.60
N ILE A 845 -13.87 34.31 29.48
CA ILE A 845 -15.10 35.02 29.08
C ILE A 845 -16.25 34.05 28.80
N GLY A 846 -17.48 34.48 29.07
CA GLY A 846 -18.69 33.72 28.69
C GLY A 846 -18.93 32.44 29.50
N ASN A 847 -18.16 32.20 30.57
CA ASN A 847 -18.37 31.02 31.42
C ASN A 847 -19.57 31.19 32.35
N ILE A 848 -20.24 30.07 32.66
CA ILE A 848 -21.42 30.01 33.52
C ILE A 848 -21.30 28.90 34.57
N ASP A 849 -21.96 29.07 35.71
CA ASP A 849 -22.15 28.04 36.75
C ASP A 849 -23.65 27.88 36.99
N ILE A 850 -24.25 26.99 36.23
CA ILE A 850 -25.67 26.68 36.31
C ILE A 850 -25.88 25.25 35.87
N ASP A 851 -26.83 24.55 36.49
CA ASP A 851 -27.14 23.16 36.15
C ASP A 851 -27.40 23.01 34.63
N PRO A 852 -26.59 22.21 33.91
CA PRO A 852 -26.73 22.01 32.48
C PRO A 852 -28.01 21.24 32.12
N HIS A 853 -28.72 20.67 33.10
CA HIS A 853 -29.95 19.92 32.90
C HIS A 853 -29.80 18.81 31.86
N PHE A 854 -28.84 17.91 32.08
CA PHE A 854 -28.69 16.71 31.27
C PHE A 854 -29.99 15.87 31.24
N ALA A 855 -30.24 15.19 30.13
CA ALA A 855 -31.40 14.33 29.93
C ALA A 855 -31.47 13.23 31.00
N ASP A 856 -30.38 12.44 31.13
CA ASP A 856 -30.20 11.44 32.19
C ASP A 856 -28.72 11.14 32.43
N GLN A 857 -28.09 11.90 33.34
CA GLN A 857 -26.68 11.73 33.68
C GLN A 857 -26.34 10.36 34.29
N ASN A 858 -27.31 9.65 34.88
CA ASN A 858 -27.05 8.36 35.54
C ASN A 858 -26.95 7.23 34.53
N SER A 859 -27.54 7.39 33.35
CA SER A 859 -27.45 6.44 32.24
C SER A 859 -26.42 6.85 31.19
N GLY A 860 -25.59 7.88 31.45
CA GLY A 860 -24.63 8.42 30.49
C GLY A 860 -25.24 9.32 29.40
N ASN A 861 -26.53 9.68 29.49
CA ASN A 861 -27.16 10.54 28.49
C ASN A 861 -26.97 12.03 28.84
N TYR A 862 -25.92 12.61 28.24
CA TYR A 862 -25.51 14.00 28.44
C TYR A 862 -26.11 15.00 27.44
N HIS A 863 -27.15 14.61 26.68
CA HIS A 863 -27.92 15.58 25.90
C HIS A 863 -28.55 16.63 26.82
N LEU A 864 -28.64 17.87 26.36
CA LEU A 864 -29.22 18.97 27.12
C LEU A 864 -30.75 18.92 27.04
N LYS A 865 -31.46 18.92 28.17
CA LYS A 865 -32.92 18.99 28.15
C LYS A 865 -33.39 20.24 27.40
N SER A 866 -34.43 20.08 26.59
CA SER A 866 -35.01 21.17 25.83
C SER A 866 -36.51 21.04 25.72
N GLN A 867 -37.21 22.12 26.03
CA GLN A 867 -38.63 22.24 25.72
C GLN A 867 -38.88 22.22 24.21
N ALA A 868 -37.95 22.70 23.38
CA ALA A 868 -38.03 22.65 21.91
C ALA A 868 -37.65 21.27 21.34
N GLY A 869 -36.88 20.49 22.10
CA GLY A 869 -36.60 19.07 21.86
C GLY A 869 -35.11 18.74 22.03
N HIS A 870 -34.80 17.70 22.79
CA HIS A 870 -33.48 17.05 22.78
C HIS A 870 -33.53 15.74 21.99
N TRP A 871 -32.37 15.26 21.52
CA TRP A 871 -32.26 13.98 20.82
C TRP A 871 -32.34 12.81 21.80
N ASP A 872 -33.17 11.81 21.47
CA ASP A 872 -33.36 10.58 22.24
C ASP A 872 -32.87 9.40 21.37
N GLU A 873 -31.65 8.94 21.62
CA GLU A 873 -30.99 7.87 20.86
C GLU A 873 -31.83 6.59 20.80
N ASN A 874 -32.52 6.23 21.90
CA ASN A 874 -33.35 5.02 21.95
C ASN A 874 -34.56 5.10 21.00
N ARG A 875 -35.03 6.32 20.70
CA ARG A 875 -36.15 6.56 19.80
C ARG A 875 -35.73 7.00 18.42
N GLN A 876 -34.45 7.35 18.23
CA GLN A 876 -33.94 8.01 17.03
C GLN A 876 -34.80 9.23 16.67
N GLY A 877 -35.12 10.07 17.67
CA GLY A 877 -36.05 11.18 17.50
C GLY A 877 -36.03 12.23 18.62
N TRP A 878 -36.81 13.29 18.44
CA TRP A 878 -36.85 14.44 19.34
C TRP A 878 -37.82 14.26 20.51
N ARG A 879 -37.36 14.54 21.73
CA ARG A 879 -38.16 14.49 22.96
C ARG A 879 -38.25 15.88 23.59
N HIS A 880 -39.47 16.30 23.91
CA HIS A 880 -39.72 17.56 24.61
C HIS A 880 -39.66 17.41 26.12
N ASP A 881 -38.97 18.34 26.77
CA ASP A 881 -38.86 18.40 28.22
C ASP A 881 -39.72 19.51 28.84
N GLY A 882 -39.79 19.51 30.17
CA GLY A 882 -40.39 20.59 30.94
C GLY A 882 -39.47 21.79 31.14
N ILE A 883 -38.20 21.71 30.74
CA ILE A 883 -37.17 22.72 30.97
C ILE A 883 -36.22 22.79 29.78
N THR A 884 -35.70 23.98 29.48
CA THR A 884 -34.64 24.18 28.50
C THR A 884 -33.35 24.48 29.24
N SER A 885 -32.32 23.71 28.93
CA SER A 885 -30.99 23.87 29.49
C SER A 885 -30.46 25.29 29.25
N PRO A 886 -29.81 25.90 30.25
CA PRO A 886 -29.11 27.16 30.10
C PRO A 886 -27.84 27.05 29.24
N CYS A 887 -27.38 25.83 28.91
CA CYS A 887 -26.22 25.61 28.05
C CYS A 887 -26.58 25.61 26.54
N ILE A 888 -27.87 25.73 26.21
CA ILE A 888 -28.37 25.87 24.84
C ILE A 888 -28.20 27.32 24.37
N ASP A 889 -27.73 27.54 23.14
CA ASP A 889 -27.45 28.84 22.52
C ASP A 889 -26.49 29.74 23.34
N THR A 890 -25.54 29.15 24.07
CA THR A 890 -24.71 29.90 25.06
C THR A 890 -23.20 29.70 24.88
N GLY A 891 -22.76 28.94 23.88
CA GLY A 891 -21.35 28.81 23.51
C GLY A 891 -20.77 30.08 22.86
N ASP A 892 -19.58 29.96 22.26
CA ASP A 892 -18.89 31.06 21.61
C ASP A 892 -19.71 31.63 20.44
N PRO A 893 -20.16 32.90 20.50
CA PRO A 893 -20.98 33.51 19.47
C PRO A 893 -20.24 33.74 18.15
N ASN A 894 -18.92 33.57 18.11
CA ASN A 894 -18.12 33.67 16.88
C ASN A 894 -17.86 32.30 16.24
N MET A 895 -18.17 31.21 16.94
CA MET A 895 -18.04 29.87 16.39
C MET A 895 -19.27 29.53 15.55
N SER A 896 -19.06 28.79 14.46
CA SER A 896 -20.18 28.28 13.65
C SER A 896 -21.06 27.35 14.49
N VAL A 897 -22.39 27.45 14.35
CA VAL A 897 -23.34 26.46 14.90
C VAL A 897 -23.23 25.09 14.24
N GLY A 898 -22.35 24.91 13.25
CA GLY A 898 -22.10 23.61 12.62
C GLY A 898 -23.37 22.99 12.05
N ASN A 899 -23.67 21.77 12.50
CA ASN A 899 -24.84 21.00 12.07
C ASN A 899 -26.01 21.03 13.08
N GLU A 900 -26.04 22.01 14.00
CA GLU A 900 -27.13 22.11 14.98
C GLU A 900 -28.50 22.29 14.32
N PRO A 901 -29.50 21.48 14.70
CA PRO A 901 -30.78 21.48 14.03
C PRO A 901 -31.64 22.67 14.44
N GLU A 902 -32.32 23.28 13.46
CA GLU A 902 -33.27 24.36 13.70
C GLU A 902 -34.47 23.92 14.57
N PRO A 903 -35.03 24.82 15.39
CA PRO A 903 -34.47 26.13 15.82
C PRO A 903 -33.22 26.01 16.72
N ASN A 904 -32.15 26.76 16.42
CA ASN A 904 -30.85 26.72 17.12
C ASN A 904 -30.33 28.09 17.61
N GLY A 905 -31.14 29.16 17.50
CA GLY A 905 -30.81 30.49 18.02
C GLY A 905 -29.57 31.20 17.44
N GLY A 906 -28.86 30.61 16.47
CA GLY A 906 -27.67 31.19 15.84
C GLY A 906 -26.41 31.25 16.71
N ILE A 907 -26.39 30.60 17.87
CA ILE A 907 -25.23 30.48 18.77
C ILE A 907 -25.08 29.00 19.12
N ILE A 908 -23.84 28.47 19.07
CA ILE A 908 -23.60 27.05 19.31
C ILE A 908 -23.94 26.65 20.76
N ASN A 909 -24.47 25.45 20.96
CA ASN A 909 -24.65 24.86 22.28
C ASN A 909 -23.30 24.49 22.92
N MET A 910 -23.22 24.50 24.24
CA MET A 910 -22.07 23.92 24.95
C MET A 910 -22.19 22.39 25.08
N GLY A 911 -21.05 21.71 25.27
CA GLY A 911 -20.94 20.29 25.56
C GLY A 911 -20.81 19.39 24.33
N ALA A 912 -20.67 18.08 24.57
CA ALA A 912 -20.36 17.03 23.58
C ALA A 912 -21.18 17.08 22.29
N TYR A 913 -22.44 17.50 22.37
CA TYR A 913 -23.37 17.51 21.25
C TYR A 913 -23.47 18.88 20.55
N GLY A 914 -22.83 19.93 21.06
CA GLY A 914 -22.79 21.25 20.42
C GLY A 914 -22.14 21.18 19.03
N GLY A 915 -22.75 21.85 18.04
CA GLY A 915 -22.29 21.81 16.65
C GLY A 915 -22.68 20.55 15.87
N THR A 916 -23.40 19.60 16.48
CA THR A 916 -23.76 18.30 15.87
C THR A 916 -25.22 18.22 15.45
N VAL A 917 -25.57 17.20 14.65
CA VAL A 917 -26.97 16.93 14.24
C VAL A 917 -27.88 16.49 15.40
N GLU A 918 -27.29 16.09 16.53
CA GLU A 918 -27.99 15.63 17.73
C GLU A 918 -28.10 16.72 18.81
N ALA A 919 -27.57 17.92 18.51
CA ALA A 919 -27.64 19.04 19.43
C ALA A 919 -29.09 19.42 19.76
N SER A 920 -29.31 19.83 21.00
CA SER A 920 -30.65 20.14 21.49
C SER A 920 -31.14 21.46 20.92
N LYS A 921 -32.43 21.51 20.57
CA LYS A 921 -33.05 22.67 19.92
C LYS A 921 -33.34 23.78 20.92
N SER A 922 -33.48 25.00 20.45
CA SER A 922 -33.92 26.15 21.24
C SER A 922 -35.24 26.73 20.72
N TYR A 923 -35.86 27.66 21.42
CA TYR A 923 -37.04 28.38 20.86
C TYR A 923 -36.65 29.69 20.16
N ARG A 924 -35.35 30.02 20.14
CA ARG A 924 -34.84 31.22 19.47
C ARG A 924 -34.61 30.91 18.00
N ARG A 925 -35.03 31.84 17.14
CA ARG A 925 -34.77 31.82 15.71
C ARG A 925 -33.67 32.79 15.37
#